data_AF-A0A150GBQ2-F1
#
_entry.id   AF-A0A150GBQ2-F1
#
_cell.length_a   1.000
_cell.length_b   1.000
_cell.length_c   1.000
_cell.angle_alpha   90.00
_cell.angle_beta   90.00
_cell.angle_gamma   90.00
#
_symmetry.space_group_name_H-M   'P 1'
#
loop_
_entity.id
_entity.type
_entity.pdbx_description
1 polymer ?
#
loop_
_entity_poly.entity_id
_entity_poly.type
_entity_poly.pdbx_seq_one_letter_code
_entity_poly.pdbx_strand_id
1 'polypeptide(L)'
;MKCRERIGHLKSTFATAASVSLLAHAVLKWPTALPEAEYGNLLRNLDWAADYLLKCTRVGPKVLVAQVGDHYVEDSYWGAPEDQRTPRPVYLINATKCNDGADVVAQTVAALAGVALMRRRAGPTQDTARSDQLLDKAKELWAWGKDLESVWQPSEGNVTYFSRTYTDDKAWALAWLCKTDTELGVADKPYCRDAADLWHHVRLSEGYLGTDNAHAIAAALLRDLGAGDAAAFGNTLSGHYLKTWVRKPKPRCDLCRSAELCVTGGGFVLREGPGVSQFTANMALLALAAADHEGTSERDARDWRCWAKSQVDYLLGRNPNNQAFVTGLDLIPGYDGSITFPQSPRHRGSSCSVGGCAPPDTRNPNTLPGALVGGPARDDSYEDSRYNGPGAFVSIEFNAPLTGALLGLVAYEAQLKSLQKSWADLACGSAGYCSLTMRNDGILFLDMETAYRWSTEVNVTTTRGPFTLGFEEPNGVLTIKDNAGVALWHYHPPAGSSPQCLELLDDCTMRLLDAASNVVKVIAPVTTLARGNVLTSAVSSPLNQTTPNDRLQTFFNVHVLVLGWDGSLTLYQNYGFGSFYQTVKCSWPAAYADQATALAGAPYTLGFREPDGALVVRDKNGATTWTYPMPAGSAAPQSLVQKTTGHLQVLDAAGGVIATLCPAAPPPPSPRPPSPAPPLPSPFIGTTLCRGTVLRSGAFLNRLTAGYCSLTMRNDGILFLDMETAYRWSTETSFTTTRGPFTLGFEEPDGVLTIKDNAGVATWRYYAPAGTSAQCLQLLDDCTVRLLDASASAIAIIAPVSTLARGSVLTSATNSPLNITTPKDRLQTFFTFNSLALGWNGSLTLYNNYGFSGSQISRWSTPSAYADPVTALANAPYTLGFREPDGALIVRDKNGVNTWTYTMPDGNTDSPQSLVVQQNGYLQVLNATGGVIVTIFPPPPPPPSPPSPPQPPSPFPPGTVVCDPSADYAGACTQCDNTASIVDKNACKQCVKNVKAAGSTAFSNCLSCGTSGFSSNKDVQNKCLLDCVPQNVVAGKASNCWNVCENPALVASDLGRISECIGCVTSMGSAYVGICNSCIQTYLGVPTFRANCIQCAKDRVNVPSLISTCTTCTKGGTCGSWFGRRASRRASRR
;
A
#
# COMPACT_ATOMS: atom_id res chain seq x y z
N MET A 1 -27.32 9.03 -13.49
CA MET A 1 -27.80 7.66 -13.80
C MET A 1 -29.16 7.48 -13.14
N LYS A 2 -30.23 7.25 -13.90
CA LYS A 2 -31.53 6.86 -13.32
C LYS A 2 -31.37 5.43 -12.77
N CYS A 3 -31.58 5.22 -11.47
CA CYS A 3 -31.70 3.87 -10.89
C CYS A 3 -32.90 3.19 -11.57
N ARG A 4 -32.65 2.23 -12.46
CA ARG A 4 -33.72 1.47 -13.13
C ARG A 4 -34.14 0.32 -12.22
N GLU A 5 -35.45 0.13 -12.06
CA GLU A 5 -36.05 -0.72 -11.04
C GLU A 5 -35.71 -2.19 -11.29
N ARG A 6 -35.23 -2.89 -10.26
CA ARG A 6 -34.99 -4.36 -10.28
C ARG A 6 -36.22 -5.15 -9.84
N ILE A 7 -37.36 -4.49 -9.76
CA ILE A 7 -38.56 -5.00 -9.16
C ILE A 7 -39.56 -5.18 -10.28
N GLY A 8 -39.92 -6.42 -10.54
CA GLY A 8 -40.82 -6.81 -11.63
C GLY A 8 -40.93 -8.33 -11.66
N HIS A 9 -41.64 -8.85 -12.65
CA HIS A 9 -41.71 -10.29 -12.89
C HIS A 9 -40.65 -10.70 -13.93
N LEU A 10 -39.81 -9.76 -14.40
CA LEU A 10 -38.66 -10.01 -15.28
C LEU A 10 -37.75 -11.10 -14.73
N LYS A 11 -37.37 -12.04 -15.59
CA LYS A 11 -36.45 -13.12 -15.22
C LYS A 11 -35.11 -12.90 -15.88
N SER A 12 -34.12 -12.47 -15.11
CA SER A 12 -32.73 -12.34 -15.54
C SER A 12 -31.96 -13.62 -15.24
N THR A 13 -31.41 -14.24 -16.29
CA THR A 13 -30.56 -15.44 -16.14
C THR A 13 -29.29 -15.10 -15.35
N PHE A 14 -28.72 -13.91 -15.57
CA PHE A 14 -27.50 -13.45 -14.87
C PHE A 14 -27.71 -13.35 -13.36
N ALA A 15 -28.73 -12.60 -12.91
CA ALA A 15 -29.00 -12.41 -11.48
C ALA A 15 -29.43 -13.72 -10.79
N THR A 16 -30.19 -14.57 -11.49
CA THR A 16 -30.57 -15.90 -10.99
C THR A 16 -29.35 -16.77 -10.78
N ALA A 17 -28.49 -16.87 -11.79
CA ALA A 17 -27.32 -17.74 -11.75
C ALA A 17 -26.27 -17.28 -10.73
N ALA A 18 -26.02 -15.97 -10.62
CA ALA A 18 -25.15 -15.42 -9.59
C ALA A 18 -25.67 -15.69 -8.17
N SER A 19 -26.97 -15.52 -7.94
CA SER A 19 -27.58 -15.79 -6.63
C SER A 19 -27.51 -17.27 -6.27
N VAL A 20 -27.79 -18.16 -7.23
CA VAL A 20 -27.70 -19.62 -7.04
C VAL A 20 -26.28 -20.05 -6.74
N SER A 21 -25.29 -19.55 -7.49
CA SER A 21 -23.89 -19.93 -7.30
C SER A 21 -23.35 -19.45 -5.95
N LEU A 22 -23.63 -18.20 -5.54
CA LEU A 22 -23.23 -17.70 -4.22
C LEU A 22 -23.85 -18.49 -3.07
N LEU A 23 -25.13 -18.83 -3.17
CA LEU A 23 -25.81 -19.62 -2.14
C LEU A 23 -25.29 -21.06 -2.10
N ALA A 24 -25.06 -21.69 -3.26
CA ALA A 24 -24.43 -23.01 -3.34
C ALA A 24 -23.02 -22.99 -2.73
N HIS A 25 -22.24 -21.93 -2.95
CA HIS A 25 -20.92 -21.77 -2.33
C HIS A 25 -21.03 -21.78 -0.80
N ALA A 26 -21.91 -20.94 -0.23
CA ALA A 26 -22.07 -20.85 1.21
C ALA A 26 -22.50 -22.18 1.84
N VAL A 27 -23.44 -22.90 1.20
CA VAL A 27 -23.91 -24.19 1.72
C VAL A 27 -22.83 -25.26 1.66
N LEU A 28 -22.04 -25.31 0.58
CA LEU A 28 -20.95 -26.27 0.46
C LEU A 28 -19.75 -25.90 1.35
N LYS A 29 -19.59 -24.62 1.68
CA LYS A 29 -18.59 -24.15 2.64
C LYS A 29 -18.97 -24.54 4.07
N TRP A 30 -20.25 -24.42 4.43
CA TRP A 30 -20.79 -24.74 5.76
C TRP A 30 -21.86 -25.83 5.70
N PRO A 31 -21.50 -27.08 5.36
CA PRO A 31 -22.47 -28.14 5.12
C PRO A 31 -23.28 -28.52 6.37
N THR A 32 -22.75 -28.26 7.55
CA THR A 32 -23.37 -28.57 8.85
C THR A 32 -24.21 -27.42 9.43
N ALA A 33 -24.27 -26.26 8.75
CA ALA A 33 -25.02 -25.10 9.25
C ALA A 33 -26.54 -25.29 9.22
N LEU A 34 -27.05 -26.17 8.36
CA LEU A 34 -28.48 -26.46 8.27
C LEU A 34 -28.79 -27.88 8.72
N PRO A 35 -29.89 -28.09 9.46
CA PRO A 35 -30.51 -29.39 9.58
C PRO A 35 -30.86 -29.97 8.21
N GLU A 36 -30.84 -31.30 8.06
CA GLU A 36 -31.09 -31.99 6.77
C GLU A 36 -32.43 -31.59 6.12
N ALA A 37 -33.48 -31.35 6.91
CA ALA A 37 -34.77 -30.91 6.40
C ALA A 37 -34.69 -29.51 5.74
N GLU A 38 -34.00 -28.56 6.37
CA GLU A 38 -33.84 -27.21 5.81
C GLU A 38 -32.85 -27.18 4.65
N TYR A 39 -31.81 -28.02 4.70
CA TYR A 39 -30.96 -28.26 3.53
C TYR A 39 -31.80 -28.77 2.35
N GLY A 40 -32.73 -29.70 2.57
CA GLY A 40 -33.64 -30.20 1.54
C GLY A 40 -34.59 -29.12 0.98
N ASN A 41 -35.14 -28.25 1.83
CA ASN A 41 -35.94 -27.10 1.39
C ASN A 41 -35.14 -26.13 0.53
N LEU A 42 -33.91 -25.82 0.95
CA LEU A 42 -33.01 -24.93 0.23
C LEU A 42 -32.60 -25.52 -1.12
N LEU A 43 -32.19 -26.79 -1.14
CA LEU A 43 -31.79 -27.50 -2.34
C LEU A 43 -32.94 -27.59 -3.34
N ARG A 44 -34.18 -27.86 -2.89
CA ARG A 44 -35.38 -27.79 -3.76
C ARG A 44 -35.51 -26.45 -4.48
N ASN A 45 -35.28 -25.33 -3.79
CA ASN A 45 -35.35 -24.00 -4.40
C ASN A 45 -34.22 -23.77 -5.40
N LEU A 46 -33.00 -24.23 -5.10
CA LEU A 46 -31.86 -24.13 -6.01
C LEU A 46 -32.01 -25.04 -7.22
N ASP A 47 -32.62 -26.22 -7.08
CA ASP A 47 -32.97 -27.09 -8.21
C ASP A 47 -34.04 -26.50 -9.11
N TRP A 48 -35.04 -25.83 -8.54
CA TRP A 48 -36.02 -25.10 -9.33
C TRP A 48 -35.36 -24.04 -10.22
N ALA A 49 -34.40 -23.31 -9.66
CA ALA A 49 -33.59 -22.35 -10.40
C ALA A 49 -32.71 -23.05 -11.45
N ALA A 50 -32.05 -24.16 -11.10
CA ALA A 50 -31.25 -24.95 -12.04
C ALA A 50 -32.10 -25.53 -13.18
N ASP A 51 -33.34 -25.96 -12.93
CA ASP A 51 -34.29 -26.39 -13.97
C ASP A 51 -34.64 -25.27 -14.93
N TYR A 52 -34.85 -24.05 -14.40
CA TYR A 52 -35.03 -22.88 -15.24
C TYR A 52 -33.80 -22.60 -16.11
N LEU A 53 -32.60 -22.59 -15.51
CA LEU A 53 -31.34 -22.38 -16.24
C LEU A 53 -31.12 -23.46 -17.31
N LEU A 54 -31.36 -24.74 -17.00
CA LEU A 54 -31.31 -25.82 -17.98
C LEU A 54 -32.29 -25.60 -19.13
N LYS A 55 -33.53 -25.18 -18.84
CA LYS A 55 -34.52 -24.86 -19.89
C LYS A 55 -34.05 -23.72 -20.79
N CYS A 56 -33.38 -22.71 -20.24
CA CYS A 56 -32.80 -21.59 -21.00
C CYS A 56 -31.76 -22.05 -22.04
N THR A 57 -31.13 -23.22 -21.86
CA THR A 57 -30.16 -23.78 -22.83
C THR A 57 -30.80 -24.61 -23.95
N ARG A 58 -32.08 -24.96 -23.84
CA ARG A 58 -32.74 -25.91 -24.78
C ARG A 58 -33.25 -25.25 -26.07
N VAL A 59 -33.01 -23.95 -26.25
CA VAL A 59 -33.47 -23.20 -27.41
C VAL A 59 -32.70 -23.58 -28.68
N GLY A 60 -31.42 -23.96 -28.55
CA GLY A 60 -30.58 -24.39 -29.66
C GLY A 60 -29.11 -24.56 -29.26
N PRO A 61 -28.27 -25.13 -30.14
CA PRO A 61 -26.84 -25.26 -29.87
C PRO A 61 -26.18 -23.89 -29.80
N LYS A 62 -25.38 -23.63 -28.76
CA LYS A 62 -24.73 -22.33 -28.51
C LYS A 62 -25.72 -21.16 -28.45
N VAL A 63 -26.91 -21.41 -27.89
CA VAL A 63 -27.94 -20.40 -27.63
C VAL A 63 -28.36 -20.49 -26.16
N LEU A 64 -28.43 -19.34 -25.48
CA LEU A 64 -28.90 -19.24 -24.10
C LEU A 64 -29.95 -18.13 -23.99
N VAL A 65 -31.05 -18.39 -23.27
CA VAL A 65 -31.97 -17.32 -22.87
C VAL A 65 -31.30 -16.45 -21.80
N ALA A 66 -31.02 -15.18 -22.14
CA ALA A 66 -30.48 -14.21 -21.21
C ALA A 66 -31.56 -13.62 -20.31
N GLN A 67 -32.76 -13.40 -20.86
CA GLN A 67 -33.84 -12.72 -20.16
C GLN A 67 -35.23 -13.12 -20.69
N VAL A 68 -36.21 -13.18 -19.79
CA VAL A 68 -37.64 -13.29 -20.13
C VAL A 68 -38.42 -12.14 -19.51
N GLY A 69 -39.03 -11.30 -20.35
CA GLY A 69 -39.68 -10.06 -19.98
C GLY A 69 -38.83 -8.84 -20.36
N ASP A 70 -39.50 -7.69 -20.45
CA ASP A 70 -38.89 -6.41 -20.78
C ASP A 70 -39.20 -5.38 -19.70
N HIS A 71 -38.20 -4.61 -19.26
CA HIS A 71 -38.38 -3.69 -18.14
C HIS A 71 -39.49 -2.65 -18.38
N TYR A 72 -39.72 -2.16 -19.61
CA TYR A 72 -40.78 -1.20 -19.86
C TYR A 72 -42.17 -1.82 -19.65
N VAL A 73 -42.36 -3.04 -20.15
CA VAL A 73 -43.60 -3.79 -19.94
C VAL A 73 -43.81 -4.09 -18.46
N GLU A 74 -42.75 -4.49 -17.78
CA GLU A 74 -42.79 -4.86 -16.36
C GLU A 74 -43.05 -3.65 -15.46
N ASP A 75 -42.40 -2.52 -15.72
CA ASP A 75 -42.58 -1.25 -14.99
C ASP A 75 -43.98 -0.67 -15.22
N SER A 76 -44.59 -0.91 -16.39
CA SER A 76 -45.95 -0.44 -16.71
C SER A 76 -47.07 -1.24 -16.02
N TYR A 77 -46.76 -2.40 -15.45
CA TYR A 77 -47.73 -3.30 -14.83
C TYR A 77 -47.50 -3.38 -13.32
N TRP A 78 -48.49 -3.02 -12.50
CA TRP A 78 -48.47 -3.28 -11.06
C TRP A 78 -49.65 -4.17 -10.66
N GLY A 79 -49.39 -5.47 -10.54
CA GLY A 79 -50.41 -6.49 -10.26
C GLY A 79 -49.78 -7.82 -9.86
N ALA A 80 -50.61 -8.79 -9.43
CA ALA A 80 -50.13 -10.13 -9.13
C ALA A 80 -49.50 -10.80 -10.38
N PRO A 81 -48.38 -11.52 -10.27
CA PRO A 81 -47.73 -12.15 -11.42
C PRO A 81 -48.64 -13.14 -12.16
N GLU A 82 -49.58 -13.79 -11.45
CA GLU A 82 -50.57 -14.72 -12.01
C GLU A 82 -51.56 -14.04 -12.96
N ASP A 83 -51.78 -12.73 -12.79
CA ASP A 83 -52.75 -11.93 -13.54
C ASP A 83 -52.12 -11.14 -14.70
N GLN A 84 -50.79 -11.17 -14.83
CA GLN A 84 -50.13 -10.48 -15.94
C GLN A 84 -50.52 -11.13 -17.27
N ARG A 85 -51.03 -10.31 -18.20
CA ARG A 85 -51.40 -10.72 -19.57
C ARG A 85 -50.54 -10.04 -20.64
N THR A 86 -49.68 -9.11 -20.26
CA THR A 86 -48.80 -8.42 -21.20
C THR A 86 -47.80 -9.40 -21.84
N PRO A 87 -47.49 -9.26 -23.14
CA PRO A 87 -46.47 -10.08 -23.78
C PRO A 87 -45.12 -9.95 -23.07
N ARG A 88 -44.45 -11.09 -22.87
CA ARG A 88 -43.15 -11.15 -22.20
C ARG A 88 -42.10 -11.66 -23.18
N PRO A 89 -41.31 -10.78 -23.82
CA PRO A 89 -40.35 -11.18 -24.83
C PRO A 89 -39.24 -12.05 -24.24
N VAL A 90 -38.65 -12.89 -25.08
CA VAL A 90 -37.50 -13.74 -24.73
C VAL A 90 -36.27 -13.20 -25.45
N TYR A 91 -35.25 -12.82 -24.69
CA TYR A 91 -33.98 -12.34 -25.23
C TYR A 91 -32.92 -13.42 -25.15
N LEU A 92 -32.17 -13.58 -26.23
CA LEU A 92 -31.22 -14.67 -26.44
C LEU A 92 -29.79 -14.14 -26.59
N ILE A 93 -28.85 -14.91 -26.06
CA ILE A 93 -27.44 -14.90 -26.45
C ILE A 93 -27.28 -15.96 -27.53
N ASN A 94 -26.63 -15.62 -28.64
CA ASN A 94 -26.36 -16.55 -29.74
C ASN A 94 -24.96 -16.28 -30.31
N ALA A 95 -24.16 -17.34 -30.43
CA ALA A 95 -22.81 -17.31 -30.97
C ALA A 95 -22.67 -16.61 -32.35
N THR A 96 -23.72 -16.56 -33.17
CA THR A 96 -23.65 -15.92 -34.50
C THR A 96 -23.79 -14.40 -34.46
N LYS A 97 -24.20 -13.81 -33.33
CA LYS A 97 -24.44 -12.36 -33.22
C LYS A 97 -23.47 -11.78 -32.17
N CYS A 98 -22.33 -11.25 -32.65
CA CYS A 98 -21.39 -10.44 -31.87
C CYS A 98 -20.53 -11.11 -30.78
N ASN A 99 -20.59 -12.43 -30.59
CA ASN A 99 -19.75 -13.16 -29.62
C ASN A 99 -19.83 -12.58 -28.19
N ASP A 100 -21.05 -12.19 -27.77
CA ASP A 100 -21.37 -11.55 -26.49
C ASP A 100 -21.99 -12.52 -25.47
N GLY A 101 -22.14 -12.07 -24.23
CA GLY A 101 -22.79 -12.81 -23.14
C GLY A 101 -21.93 -13.78 -22.37
N ALA A 102 -20.62 -13.53 -22.32
CA ALA A 102 -19.68 -14.31 -21.53
C ALA A 102 -20.01 -14.35 -20.03
N ASP A 103 -20.43 -13.21 -19.47
CA ASP A 103 -20.89 -13.00 -18.10
C ASP A 103 -22.08 -13.92 -17.74
N VAL A 104 -23.14 -13.87 -18.55
CA VAL A 104 -24.38 -14.64 -18.31
C VAL A 104 -24.13 -16.14 -18.46
N VAL A 105 -23.38 -16.54 -19.48
CA VAL A 105 -23.04 -17.96 -19.71
C VAL A 105 -22.15 -18.47 -18.58
N ALA A 106 -21.12 -17.72 -18.18
CA ALA A 106 -20.22 -18.12 -17.09
C ALA A 106 -20.93 -18.23 -15.74
N GLN A 107 -21.80 -17.28 -15.37
CA GLN A 107 -22.59 -17.43 -14.15
C GLN A 107 -23.53 -18.64 -14.21
N THR A 108 -24.09 -18.95 -15.39
CA THR A 108 -24.91 -20.17 -15.57
C THR A 108 -24.09 -21.44 -15.35
N VAL A 109 -22.85 -21.49 -15.84
CA VAL A 109 -21.90 -22.59 -15.55
C VAL A 109 -21.67 -22.73 -14.04
N ALA A 110 -21.35 -21.63 -13.36
CA ALA A 110 -21.12 -21.60 -11.91
C ALA A 110 -22.33 -22.13 -11.12
N ALA A 111 -23.54 -21.68 -11.48
CA ALA A 111 -24.78 -22.09 -10.83
C ALA A 111 -25.06 -23.59 -11.00
N LEU A 112 -24.98 -24.10 -12.24
CA LEU A 112 -25.23 -25.51 -12.52
C LEU A 112 -24.20 -26.41 -11.84
N ALA A 113 -22.92 -26.03 -11.86
CA ALA A 113 -21.85 -26.76 -11.17
C ALA A 113 -22.07 -26.79 -9.64
N GLY A 114 -22.43 -25.66 -9.04
CA GLY A 114 -22.72 -25.57 -7.61
C GLY A 114 -23.88 -26.47 -7.17
N VAL A 115 -25.02 -26.39 -7.87
CA VAL A 115 -26.18 -27.26 -7.57
C VAL A 115 -25.87 -28.72 -7.81
N ALA A 116 -25.08 -29.04 -8.84
CA ALA A 116 -24.67 -30.41 -9.10
C ALA A 116 -23.84 -30.99 -7.94
N LEU A 117 -22.91 -30.23 -7.37
CA LEU A 117 -22.14 -30.68 -6.20
C LEU A 117 -23.02 -30.84 -4.96
N MET A 118 -24.00 -29.95 -4.75
CA MET A 118 -24.98 -30.12 -3.68
C MET A 118 -25.76 -31.44 -3.85
N ARG A 119 -26.20 -31.76 -5.07
CA ARG A 119 -26.88 -33.03 -5.37
C ARG A 119 -26.01 -34.29 -5.18
N ARG A 120 -24.69 -34.16 -5.07
CA ARG A 120 -23.80 -35.29 -4.75
C ARG A 120 -23.59 -35.51 -3.27
N ARG A 121 -23.90 -34.53 -2.43
CA ARG A 121 -23.76 -34.65 -0.98
C ARG A 121 -24.51 -35.90 -0.51
N ALA A 122 -23.84 -36.73 0.28
CA ALA A 122 -24.46 -37.91 0.88
C ALA A 122 -25.61 -37.47 1.80
N GLY A 123 -26.77 -38.09 1.64
CA GLY A 123 -27.97 -37.78 2.41
C GLY A 123 -29.27 -38.09 1.65
N PRO A 124 -30.43 -37.79 2.24
CA PRO A 124 -31.74 -38.12 1.66
C PRO A 124 -32.03 -37.44 0.32
N THR A 125 -31.33 -36.34 0.00
CA THR A 125 -31.53 -35.55 -1.23
C THR A 125 -30.49 -35.82 -2.31
N GLN A 126 -29.60 -36.80 -2.08
CA GLN A 126 -28.57 -37.21 -3.04
C GLN A 126 -29.19 -37.71 -4.34
N ASP A 127 -28.74 -37.17 -5.47
CA ASP A 127 -29.13 -37.58 -6.82
C ASP A 127 -27.94 -37.40 -7.78
N THR A 128 -27.17 -38.47 -7.97
CA THR A 128 -25.96 -38.46 -8.79
C THR A 128 -26.29 -38.30 -10.28
N ALA A 129 -27.38 -38.90 -10.77
CA ALA A 129 -27.79 -38.80 -12.17
C ALA A 129 -28.18 -37.35 -12.52
N ARG A 130 -28.92 -36.68 -11.64
CA ARG A 130 -29.22 -35.26 -11.78
C ARG A 130 -27.95 -34.41 -11.70
N SER A 131 -27.02 -34.74 -10.81
CA SER A 131 -25.74 -34.06 -10.74
C SER A 131 -24.94 -34.20 -12.05
N ASP A 132 -24.81 -35.40 -12.60
CA ASP A 132 -24.14 -35.64 -13.88
C ASP A 132 -24.77 -34.79 -15.00
N GLN A 133 -26.11 -34.78 -15.11
CA GLN A 133 -26.82 -33.96 -16.09
C GLN A 133 -26.47 -32.47 -15.99
N LEU A 134 -26.41 -31.93 -14.76
CA LEU A 134 -26.11 -30.52 -14.51
C LEU A 134 -24.63 -30.21 -14.84
N LEU A 135 -23.70 -31.09 -14.47
CA LEU A 135 -22.27 -30.94 -14.78
C LEU A 135 -21.98 -31.04 -16.26
N ASP A 136 -22.59 -31.99 -16.96
CA ASP A 136 -22.42 -32.15 -18.41
C ASP A 136 -22.88 -30.89 -19.12
N LYS A 137 -24.03 -30.33 -18.73
CA LYS A 137 -24.50 -29.07 -19.31
C LYS A 137 -23.59 -27.88 -18.92
N ALA A 138 -23.08 -27.83 -17.69
CA ALA A 138 -22.14 -26.79 -17.27
C ALA A 138 -20.84 -26.83 -18.11
N LYS A 139 -20.29 -28.03 -18.36
CA LYS A 139 -19.11 -28.23 -19.21
C LYS A 139 -19.38 -27.90 -20.68
N GLU A 140 -20.55 -28.27 -21.20
CA GLU A 140 -20.99 -27.90 -22.56
C GLU A 140 -21.10 -26.38 -22.72
N LEU A 141 -21.74 -25.70 -21.76
CA LEU A 141 -21.85 -24.25 -21.74
C LEU A 141 -20.48 -23.58 -21.63
N TRP A 142 -19.57 -24.10 -20.80
CA TRP A 142 -18.21 -23.57 -20.69
C TRP A 142 -17.42 -23.74 -21.99
N ALA A 143 -17.54 -24.88 -22.66
CA ALA A 143 -16.87 -25.14 -23.94
C ALA A 143 -17.23 -24.11 -25.02
N TRP A 144 -18.43 -23.52 -24.94
CA TRP A 144 -18.84 -22.39 -25.76
C TRP A 144 -18.48 -21.03 -25.12
N GLY A 145 -18.82 -20.83 -23.85
CA GLY A 145 -18.71 -19.56 -23.13
C GLY A 145 -17.28 -19.06 -22.96
N LYS A 146 -16.29 -19.97 -22.97
CA LYS A 146 -14.87 -19.59 -22.93
C LYS A 146 -14.45 -18.72 -24.12
N ASP A 147 -15.08 -18.93 -25.29
CA ASP A 147 -14.77 -18.22 -26.53
C ASP A 147 -15.54 -16.88 -26.67
N LEU A 148 -16.50 -16.59 -25.79
CA LEU A 148 -17.24 -15.32 -25.78
C LEU A 148 -16.37 -14.20 -25.17
N GLU A 149 -16.29 -13.02 -25.78
CA GLU A 149 -15.32 -11.98 -25.39
C GLU A 149 -15.96 -10.63 -25.00
N SER A 150 -17.27 -10.62 -24.75
CA SER A 150 -17.96 -9.43 -24.25
C SER A 150 -19.11 -9.77 -23.30
N VAL A 151 -19.48 -8.79 -22.48
CA VAL A 151 -20.66 -8.84 -21.62
C VAL A 151 -21.92 -8.83 -22.48
N TRP A 152 -22.99 -9.48 -22.01
CA TRP A 152 -24.26 -9.44 -22.73
C TRP A 152 -24.84 -8.02 -22.73
N GLN A 153 -25.33 -7.56 -23.89
CA GLN A 153 -26.05 -6.29 -23.99
C GLN A 153 -27.42 -6.50 -24.66
N PRO A 154 -28.52 -6.06 -24.02
CA PRO A 154 -29.84 -6.15 -24.62
C PRO A 154 -29.97 -5.16 -25.79
N SER A 155 -30.61 -5.57 -26.88
CA SER A 155 -30.67 -4.83 -28.16
C SER A 155 -31.43 -3.50 -28.15
N GLU A 156 -32.09 -3.12 -27.05
CA GLU A 156 -32.99 -1.95 -26.96
C GLU A 156 -32.76 -1.09 -25.70
N GLY A 157 -31.60 -1.17 -25.05
CA GLY A 157 -31.36 -0.43 -23.80
C GLY A 157 -32.20 -0.92 -22.62
N ASN A 158 -32.73 -2.14 -22.73
CA ASN A 158 -33.45 -2.91 -21.70
C ASN A 158 -32.50 -3.50 -20.64
N VAL A 159 -31.60 -2.66 -20.12
CA VAL A 159 -30.57 -3.10 -19.17
C VAL A 159 -31.13 -3.01 -17.76
N THR A 160 -31.62 -4.14 -17.24
CA THR A 160 -32.07 -4.26 -15.84
C THR A 160 -30.89 -4.61 -14.91
N TYR A 161 -29.94 -5.40 -15.42
CA TYR A 161 -28.72 -5.80 -14.72
C TYR A 161 -27.53 -5.41 -15.57
N PHE A 162 -26.66 -4.56 -15.01
CA PHE A 162 -25.44 -4.13 -15.68
C PHE A 162 -24.31 -5.09 -15.31
N SER A 163 -23.70 -5.71 -16.33
CA SER A 163 -22.38 -6.30 -16.21
C SER A 163 -21.34 -5.35 -16.82
N ARG A 164 -20.25 -5.09 -16.09
CA ARG A 164 -19.12 -4.26 -16.53
C ARG A 164 -17.97 -5.11 -17.05
N THR A 165 -17.82 -6.32 -16.52
CA THR A 165 -16.77 -7.26 -16.87
C THR A 165 -17.35 -8.67 -16.93
N TYR A 166 -16.74 -9.53 -17.74
CA TYR A 166 -17.08 -10.96 -17.80
C TYR A 166 -15.91 -11.84 -17.33
N THR A 167 -14.73 -11.24 -17.12
CA THR A 167 -13.50 -11.97 -16.82
C THR A 167 -13.53 -12.53 -15.40
N ASP A 168 -14.11 -11.80 -14.47
CA ASP A 168 -14.39 -12.26 -13.11
C ASP A 168 -15.47 -13.35 -13.07
N ASP A 169 -16.53 -13.23 -13.89
CA ASP A 169 -17.55 -14.28 -14.02
C ASP A 169 -16.95 -15.58 -14.57
N LYS A 170 -16.10 -15.49 -15.61
CA LYS A 170 -15.39 -16.66 -16.15
C LYS A 170 -14.43 -17.26 -15.13
N ALA A 171 -13.70 -16.44 -14.37
CA ALA A 171 -12.83 -16.92 -13.30
C ALA A 171 -13.64 -17.64 -12.22
N TRP A 172 -14.84 -17.14 -11.89
CA TRP A 172 -15.77 -17.78 -10.96
C TRP A 172 -16.30 -19.11 -11.50
N ALA A 173 -16.72 -19.16 -12.76
CA ALA A 173 -17.17 -20.38 -13.43
C ALA A 173 -16.08 -21.47 -13.45
N LEU A 174 -14.86 -21.09 -13.79
CA LEU A 174 -13.72 -22.00 -13.77
C LEU A 174 -13.35 -22.45 -12.35
N ALA A 175 -13.45 -21.57 -11.34
CA ALA A 175 -13.25 -21.96 -9.95
C ALA A 175 -14.27 -23.02 -9.49
N TRP A 176 -15.53 -22.95 -9.96
CA TRP A 176 -16.53 -23.98 -9.74
C TRP A 176 -16.23 -25.30 -10.44
N LEU A 177 -15.79 -25.25 -11.70
CA LEU A 177 -15.38 -26.45 -12.41
C LEU A 177 -14.12 -27.08 -11.79
N CYS A 178 -13.18 -26.26 -11.30
CA CYS A 178 -12.03 -26.69 -10.51
C CYS A 178 -12.45 -27.36 -9.19
N LYS A 179 -13.43 -26.77 -8.46
CA LYS A 179 -14.01 -27.42 -7.28
C LYS A 179 -14.59 -28.77 -7.66
N THR A 180 -15.35 -28.83 -8.76
CA THR A 180 -15.96 -30.07 -9.24
C THR A 180 -14.91 -31.15 -9.52
N ASP A 181 -13.87 -30.83 -10.30
CA ASP A 181 -12.78 -31.76 -10.59
C ASP A 181 -12.07 -32.22 -9.30
N THR A 182 -11.95 -31.34 -8.32
CA THR A 182 -11.35 -31.67 -7.02
C THR A 182 -12.20 -32.63 -6.21
N GLU A 183 -13.48 -32.35 -6.06
CA GLU A 183 -14.43 -33.18 -5.31
C GLU A 183 -14.66 -34.55 -5.97
N LEU A 184 -14.59 -34.61 -7.31
CA LEU A 184 -14.72 -35.85 -8.08
C LEU A 184 -13.41 -36.64 -8.24
N GLY A 185 -12.30 -36.15 -7.68
CA GLY A 185 -11.00 -36.84 -7.74
C GLY A 185 -10.42 -36.92 -9.15
N VAL A 186 -10.73 -35.97 -10.03
CA VAL A 186 -10.16 -35.91 -11.38
C VAL A 186 -8.65 -35.63 -11.29
N ALA A 187 -7.85 -36.44 -11.99
CA ALA A 187 -6.39 -36.43 -11.87
C ALA A 187 -5.72 -35.20 -12.52
N ASP A 188 -6.09 -34.85 -13.76
CA ASP A 188 -5.69 -33.58 -14.40
C ASP A 188 -6.81 -32.57 -14.20
N LYS A 189 -6.50 -31.44 -13.57
CA LYS A 189 -7.47 -30.40 -13.20
C LYS A 189 -7.22 -29.12 -14.00
N PRO A 190 -7.44 -29.12 -15.33
CA PRO A 190 -7.13 -27.97 -16.18
C PRO A 190 -7.90 -26.72 -15.75
N TYR A 191 -9.15 -26.87 -15.31
CA TYR A 191 -9.96 -25.75 -14.84
C TYR A 191 -9.35 -25.02 -13.64
N CYS A 192 -8.59 -25.70 -12.78
CA CYS A 192 -7.91 -25.05 -11.65
C CYS A 192 -6.78 -24.12 -12.10
N ARG A 193 -6.01 -24.53 -13.12
CA ARG A 193 -4.97 -23.69 -13.72
C ARG A 193 -5.61 -22.51 -14.45
N ASP A 194 -6.58 -22.79 -15.31
CA ASP A 194 -7.27 -21.78 -16.10
C ASP A 194 -7.97 -20.74 -15.21
N ALA A 195 -8.58 -21.18 -14.08
CA ALA A 195 -9.22 -20.28 -13.13
C ALA A 195 -8.21 -19.31 -12.50
N ALA A 196 -7.06 -19.83 -12.05
CA ALA A 196 -6.02 -19.04 -11.43
C ALA A 196 -5.42 -18.03 -12.42
N ASP A 197 -5.12 -18.48 -13.65
CA ASP A 197 -4.60 -17.62 -14.71
C ASP A 197 -5.60 -16.51 -15.02
N LEU A 198 -6.86 -16.85 -15.28
CA LEU A 198 -7.87 -15.86 -15.64
C LEU A 198 -8.14 -14.86 -14.52
N TRP A 199 -8.14 -15.31 -13.25
CA TRP A 199 -8.27 -14.43 -12.10
C TRP A 199 -7.17 -13.36 -12.08
N HIS A 200 -5.93 -13.70 -12.40
CA HIS A 200 -4.84 -12.70 -12.47
C HIS A 200 -4.99 -11.66 -13.58
N HIS A 201 -5.79 -11.94 -14.61
CA HIS A 201 -6.07 -11.01 -15.72
C HIS A 201 -7.22 -10.04 -15.39
N VAL A 202 -7.91 -10.24 -14.28
CA VAL A 202 -8.96 -9.35 -13.79
C VAL A 202 -8.33 -8.21 -12.99
N ARG A 203 -8.62 -6.95 -13.34
CA ARG A 203 -8.24 -5.77 -12.55
C ARG A 203 -9.47 -4.97 -12.16
N LEU A 204 -10.14 -5.40 -11.10
CA LEU A 204 -11.28 -4.68 -10.53
C LEU A 204 -10.83 -3.78 -9.39
N SER A 205 -11.16 -2.49 -9.48
CA SER A 205 -10.78 -1.47 -8.49
C SER A 205 -11.84 -1.27 -7.40
N GLU A 206 -13.03 -1.84 -7.59
CA GLU A 206 -14.21 -1.55 -6.80
C GLU A 206 -14.13 -2.03 -5.34
N GLY A 207 -13.35 -3.08 -5.06
CA GLY A 207 -13.10 -3.57 -3.71
C GLY A 207 -14.33 -4.16 -2.98
N TYR A 208 -15.32 -4.71 -3.69
CA TYR A 208 -16.46 -5.43 -3.09
C TYR A 208 -16.89 -6.66 -3.88
N LEU A 209 -17.61 -7.57 -3.22
CA LEU A 209 -18.34 -8.68 -3.84
C LEU A 209 -19.75 -8.23 -4.22
N GLY A 210 -20.20 -8.59 -5.43
CA GLY A 210 -21.59 -8.41 -5.87
C GLY A 210 -21.89 -9.23 -7.11
N THR A 211 -23.12 -9.12 -7.63
CA THR A 211 -23.58 -9.85 -8.83
C THR A 211 -22.71 -9.61 -10.07
N ASP A 212 -22.14 -8.41 -10.17
CA ASP A 212 -21.27 -7.93 -11.24
C ASP A 212 -19.77 -7.94 -10.85
N ASN A 213 -19.43 -8.56 -9.71
CA ASN A 213 -18.04 -8.66 -9.27
C ASN A 213 -17.86 -9.94 -8.46
N ALA A 214 -17.57 -11.05 -9.16
CA ALA A 214 -17.31 -12.35 -8.55
C ALA A 214 -15.81 -12.57 -8.21
N HIS A 215 -14.94 -11.60 -8.50
CA HIS A 215 -13.49 -11.74 -8.34
C HIS A 215 -13.07 -12.08 -6.91
N ALA A 216 -13.71 -11.43 -5.92
CA ALA A 216 -13.41 -11.65 -4.51
C ALA A 216 -13.78 -13.07 -4.05
N ILE A 217 -14.97 -13.55 -4.42
CA ILE A 217 -15.43 -14.89 -4.01
C ILE A 217 -14.70 -16.00 -4.78
N ALA A 218 -14.32 -15.75 -6.03
CA ALA A 218 -13.44 -16.64 -6.79
C ALA A 218 -12.07 -16.78 -6.12
N ALA A 219 -11.49 -15.69 -5.61
CA ALA A 219 -10.24 -15.74 -4.84
C ALA A 219 -10.37 -16.60 -3.59
N ALA A 220 -11.48 -16.46 -2.85
CA ALA A 220 -11.73 -17.24 -1.64
C ALA A 220 -11.84 -18.74 -1.97
N LEU A 221 -12.59 -19.09 -3.02
CA LEU A 221 -12.74 -20.48 -3.45
C LEU A 221 -11.42 -21.07 -3.96
N LEU A 222 -10.67 -20.37 -4.82
CA LEU A 222 -9.39 -20.85 -5.34
C LEU A 222 -8.34 -21.05 -4.24
N ARG A 223 -8.27 -20.13 -3.29
CA ARG A 223 -7.45 -20.25 -2.08
C ARG A 223 -7.82 -21.50 -1.29
N ASP A 224 -9.11 -21.72 -1.05
CA ASP A 224 -9.60 -22.88 -0.29
C ASP A 224 -9.34 -24.21 -0.99
N LEU A 225 -9.29 -24.22 -2.33
CA LEU A 225 -8.94 -25.39 -3.13
C LEU A 225 -7.43 -25.62 -3.22
N GLY A 226 -6.59 -24.69 -2.76
CA GLY A 226 -5.14 -24.71 -2.98
C GLY A 226 -4.75 -24.68 -4.46
N ALA A 227 -5.64 -24.21 -5.33
CA ALA A 227 -5.38 -24.03 -6.75
C ALA A 227 -4.56 -22.75 -6.95
N GLY A 228 -3.61 -22.72 -7.90
CA GLY A 228 -2.83 -21.52 -8.21
C GLY A 228 -1.98 -20.97 -7.05
N ASP A 229 -1.81 -19.64 -6.98
CA ASP A 229 -1.09 -18.96 -5.90
C ASP A 229 -2.06 -18.61 -4.75
N ALA A 230 -2.34 -19.61 -3.90
CA ALA A 230 -3.20 -19.45 -2.73
C ALA A 230 -2.77 -18.30 -1.80
N ALA A 231 -1.47 -18.02 -1.70
CA ALA A 231 -0.96 -16.91 -0.91
C ALA A 231 -1.32 -15.55 -1.54
N ALA A 232 -1.20 -15.40 -2.86
CA ALA A 232 -1.64 -14.20 -3.57
C ALA A 232 -3.14 -13.94 -3.46
N PHE A 233 -3.96 -15.00 -3.54
CA PHE A 233 -5.40 -14.89 -3.31
C PHE A 233 -5.72 -14.44 -1.88
N GLY A 234 -5.09 -15.04 -0.87
CA GLY A 234 -5.22 -14.65 0.53
C GLY A 234 -4.78 -13.21 0.79
N ASN A 235 -3.65 -12.79 0.22
CA ASN A 235 -3.13 -11.42 0.34
C ASN A 235 -4.06 -10.39 -0.31
N THR A 236 -4.66 -10.73 -1.46
CA THR A 236 -5.62 -9.85 -2.14
C THR A 236 -6.93 -9.75 -1.37
N LEU A 237 -7.46 -10.88 -0.88
CA LEU A 237 -8.64 -10.92 0.00
C LEU A 237 -8.45 -10.05 1.24
N SER A 238 -7.33 -10.24 1.96
CA SER A 238 -7.04 -9.46 3.16
C SER A 238 -6.77 -7.99 2.82
N GLY A 239 -5.87 -7.71 1.87
CA GLY A 239 -5.36 -6.37 1.60
C GLY A 239 -6.32 -5.44 0.83
N HIS A 240 -6.98 -5.95 -0.21
CA HIS A 240 -7.82 -5.16 -1.10
C HIS A 240 -9.27 -5.09 -0.61
N TYR A 241 -9.86 -6.26 -0.28
CA TYR A 241 -11.27 -6.38 0.10
C TYR A 241 -11.50 -6.18 1.60
N LEU A 242 -11.06 -7.13 2.44
CA LEU A 242 -11.47 -7.21 3.83
C LEU A 242 -10.85 -6.15 4.72
N LYS A 243 -9.60 -5.72 4.46
CA LYS A 243 -8.99 -4.60 5.17
C LYS A 243 -9.79 -3.31 4.94
N THR A 244 -10.32 -3.09 3.74
CA THR A 244 -11.10 -1.88 3.42
C THR A 244 -12.46 -1.89 4.14
N TRP A 245 -13.17 -3.01 4.12
CA TRP A 245 -14.50 -3.13 4.72
C TRP A 245 -14.50 -3.33 6.23
N VAL A 246 -13.50 -4.03 6.78
CA VAL A 246 -13.48 -4.41 8.20
C VAL A 246 -12.59 -3.46 9.01
N ARG A 247 -11.34 -3.26 8.60
CA ARG A 247 -10.31 -2.65 9.48
C ARG A 247 -10.02 -1.17 9.25
N LYS A 248 -10.01 -0.70 8.01
CA LYS A 248 -9.73 0.71 7.73
C LYS A 248 -10.77 1.58 8.44
N PRO A 249 -10.38 2.60 9.22
CA PRO A 249 -11.32 3.58 9.73
C PRO A 249 -12.11 4.17 8.58
N LYS A 250 -13.44 4.13 8.69
CA LYS A 250 -14.33 4.74 7.71
C LYS A 250 -14.75 6.11 8.23
N PRO A 251 -14.89 7.11 7.35
CA PRO A 251 -15.54 8.34 7.75
C PRO A 251 -16.98 8.04 8.18
N ARG A 252 -17.50 8.85 9.10
CA ARG A 252 -18.95 8.85 9.35
C ARG A 252 -19.67 9.23 8.06
N CYS A 253 -20.83 8.62 7.84
CA CYS A 253 -21.65 8.96 6.69
C CYS A 253 -22.05 10.44 6.76
N ASP A 254 -21.64 11.21 5.74
CA ASP A 254 -22.00 12.62 5.57
C ASP A 254 -23.28 12.70 4.73
N LEU A 255 -24.31 13.37 5.24
CA LEU A 255 -25.58 13.56 4.51
C LEU A 255 -25.41 14.46 3.29
N CYS A 256 -24.38 15.31 3.28
CA CYS A 256 -24.14 16.31 2.24
C CYS A 256 -23.07 15.89 1.23
N ARG A 257 -22.33 14.80 1.47
CA ARG A 257 -21.25 14.32 0.58
C ARG A 257 -21.29 12.81 0.41
N SER A 258 -21.27 12.37 -0.85
CA SER A 258 -21.11 10.95 -1.14
C SER A 258 -19.69 10.48 -0.84
N ALA A 259 -19.52 9.60 0.15
CA ALA A 259 -18.33 8.78 0.32
C ALA A 259 -18.57 7.42 -0.33
N GLU A 260 -17.53 6.83 -0.96
CA GLU A 260 -17.63 5.49 -1.57
C GLU A 260 -17.94 4.40 -0.53
N LEU A 261 -17.40 4.54 0.68
CA LEU A 261 -17.68 3.69 1.84
C LEU A 261 -17.69 4.55 3.12
N CYS A 262 -18.73 4.44 3.95
CA CYS A 262 -18.84 5.17 5.21
C CYS A 262 -19.46 4.31 6.32
N VAL A 263 -19.49 4.83 7.55
CA VAL A 263 -20.18 4.19 8.68
C VAL A 263 -21.27 5.11 9.24
N THR A 264 -22.48 4.59 9.43
CA THR A 264 -23.61 5.33 10.02
C THR A 264 -23.40 5.59 11.52
N GLY A 265 -24.27 6.37 12.16
CA GLY A 265 -24.21 6.60 13.61
C GLY A 265 -24.41 5.31 14.41
N GLY A 266 -25.25 4.40 13.92
CA GLY A 266 -25.52 3.07 14.48
C GLY A 266 -24.51 1.99 14.11
N GLY A 267 -23.45 2.30 13.36
CA GLY A 267 -22.36 1.36 13.07
C GLY A 267 -22.55 0.49 11.82
N PHE A 268 -23.54 0.79 10.98
CA PHE A 268 -23.70 0.13 9.68
C PHE A 268 -22.67 0.65 8.69
N VAL A 269 -21.91 -0.26 8.08
CA VAL A 269 -20.97 0.08 7.00
C VAL A 269 -21.75 0.14 5.71
N LEU A 270 -21.84 1.34 5.14
CA LEU A 270 -22.65 1.65 3.98
C LEU A 270 -21.77 1.92 2.77
N ARG A 271 -22.09 1.24 1.66
CA ARG A 271 -21.62 1.59 0.31
C ARG A 271 -22.81 2.12 -0.49
N GLU A 272 -22.62 3.26 -1.14
CA GLU A 272 -23.65 3.88 -1.97
C GLU A 272 -24.09 3.01 -3.15
N GLY A 273 -25.40 2.96 -3.37
CA GLY A 273 -26.03 2.26 -4.49
C GLY A 273 -27.50 1.91 -4.19
N PRO A 274 -28.23 1.34 -5.16
CA PRO A 274 -29.67 1.09 -5.06
C PRO A 274 -30.07 -0.05 -4.08
N GLY A 275 -29.15 -0.55 -3.28
CA GLY A 275 -29.38 -1.63 -2.32
C GLY A 275 -28.19 -1.74 -1.38
N VAL A 276 -28.09 -0.83 -0.41
CA VAL A 276 -26.94 -0.76 0.50
C VAL A 276 -26.78 -2.03 1.33
N SER A 277 -27.90 -2.65 1.74
CA SER A 277 -27.92 -3.95 2.43
C SER A 277 -27.25 -5.06 1.62
N GLN A 278 -27.40 -5.04 0.29
CA GLN A 278 -26.84 -6.05 -0.60
C GLN A 278 -25.31 -6.07 -0.50
N PHE A 279 -24.66 -4.91 -0.58
CA PHE A 279 -23.21 -4.83 -0.54
C PHE A 279 -22.67 -5.32 0.80
N THR A 280 -23.30 -4.89 1.89
CA THR A 280 -22.89 -5.28 3.24
C THR A 280 -23.11 -6.77 3.49
N ALA A 281 -24.23 -7.34 3.04
CA ALA A 281 -24.48 -8.77 3.13
C ALA A 281 -23.48 -9.60 2.31
N ASN A 282 -23.15 -9.16 1.08
CA ASN A 282 -22.13 -9.81 0.25
C ASN A 282 -20.77 -9.83 0.96
N MET A 283 -20.39 -8.69 1.53
CA MET A 283 -19.11 -8.58 2.22
C MET A 283 -19.09 -9.35 3.54
N ALA A 284 -20.23 -9.48 4.24
CA ALA A 284 -20.37 -10.33 5.41
C ALA A 284 -20.18 -11.81 5.05
N LEU A 285 -20.80 -12.28 3.96
CA LEU A 285 -20.56 -13.63 3.42
C LEU A 285 -19.06 -13.84 3.10
N LEU A 286 -18.45 -12.92 2.38
CA LEU A 286 -17.03 -13.01 2.02
C LEU A 286 -16.13 -13.03 3.26
N ALA A 287 -16.40 -12.17 4.24
CA ALA A 287 -15.63 -12.08 5.48
C ALA A 287 -15.67 -13.39 6.27
N LEU A 288 -16.85 -14.01 6.37
CA LEU A 288 -17.03 -15.31 7.03
C LEU A 288 -16.34 -16.44 6.28
N ALA A 289 -16.51 -16.50 4.94
CA ALA A 289 -15.84 -17.50 4.12
C ALA A 289 -14.31 -17.35 4.16
N ALA A 290 -13.82 -16.12 4.20
CA ALA A 290 -12.40 -15.82 4.31
C ALA A 290 -11.83 -16.20 5.68
N ALA A 291 -12.58 -15.94 6.76
CA ALA A 291 -12.18 -16.25 8.14
C ALA A 291 -12.13 -17.76 8.40
N ASP A 292 -12.98 -18.52 7.71
CA ASP A 292 -13.09 -19.97 7.84
C ASP A 292 -12.15 -20.72 6.88
N HIS A 293 -10.89 -20.29 6.84
CA HIS A 293 -9.83 -20.93 6.05
C HIS A 293 -8.63 -21.23 6.94
N GLU A 294 -8.13 -22.46 6.84
CA GLU A 294 -6.94 -22.91 7.54
C GLU A 294 -5.73 -22.06 7.15
N GLY A 295 -5.05 -21.48 8.14
CA GLY A 295 -3.94 -20.55 7.92
C GLY A 295 -4.32 -19.07 7.91
N THR A 296 -5.61 -18.73 8.01
CA THR A 296 -6.02 -17.36 8.35
C THR A 296 -5.60 -17.05 9.79
N SER A 297 -4.95 -15.91 10.02
CA SER A 297 -4.53 -15.53 11.38
C SER A 297 -5.75 -15.44 12.31
N GLU A 298 -5.61 -15.84 13.57
CA GLU A 298 -6.70 -15.77 14.56
C GLU A 298 -7.27 -14.35 14.68
N ARG A 299 -6.39 -13.35 14.58
CA ARG A 299 -6.79 -11.93 14.58
C ARG A 299 -7.67 -11.59 13.39
N ASP A 300 -7.23 -11.91 12.17
CA ASP A 300 -8.00 -11.65 10.94
C ASP A 300 -9.34 -12.37 10.99
N ALA A 301 -9.32 -13.66 11.33
CA ALA A 301 -10.51 -14.47 11.39
C ALA A 301 -11.52 -13.94 12.42
N ARG A 302 -11.07 -13.52 13.62
CA ARG A 302 -11.92 -12.90 14.64
C ARG A 302 -12.49 -11.57 14.15
N ASP A 303 -11.66 -10.64 13.68
CA ASP A 303 -12.11 -9.31 13.26
C ASP A 303 -13.16 -9.41 12.15
N TRP A 304 -12.95 -10.30 11.18
CA TRP A 304 -13.88 -10.54 10.07
C TRP A 304 -15.20 -11.16 10.54
N ARG A 305 -15.16 -12.14 11.45
CA ARG A 305 -16.37 -12.73 12.05
C ARG A 305 -17.16 -11.73 12.89
N CYS A 306 -16.47 -10.98 13.76
CA CYS A 306 -17.11 -9.95 14.60
C CYS A 306 -17.74 -8.84 13.75
N TRP A 307 -17.05 -8.39 12.70
CA TRP A 307 -17.60 -7.41 11.78
C TRP A 307 -18.80 -7.96 11.02
N ALA A 308 -18.69 -9.15 10.42
CA ALA A 308 -19.81 -9.76 9.70
C ALA A 308 -21.03 -9.94 10.63
N LYS A 309 -20.80 -10.42 11.86
CA LYS A 309 -21.84 -10.55 12.87
C LYS A 309 -22.49 -9.20 13.19
N SER A 310 -21.72 -8.14 13.42
CA SER A 310 -22.31 -6.84 13.75
C SER A 310 -23.17 -6.28 12.64
N GLN A 311 -22.78 -6.49 11.37
CA GLN A 311 -23.57 -6.06 10.22
C GLN A 311 -24.85 -6.89 10.05
N VAL A 312 -24.78 -8.22 10.23
CA VAL A 312 -25.97 -9.09 10.17
C VAL A 312 -26.92 -8.81 11.33
N ASP A 313 -26.40 -8.67 12.55
CA ASP A 313 -27.17 -8.27 13.73
C ASP A 313 -27.88 -6.93 13.49
N TYR A 314 -27.21 -5.95 12.87
CA TYR A 314 -27.80 -4.67 12.49
C TYR A 314 -28.99 -4.88 11.52
N LEU A 315 -28.81 -5.68 10.47
CA LEU A 315 -29.88 -5.97 9.48
C LEU A 315 -31.07 -6.71 10.10
N LEU A 316 -30.83 -7.47 11.17
CA LEU A 316 -31.86 -8.17 11.95
C LEU A 316 -32.48 -7.29 13.06
N GLY A 317 -32.04 -6.04 13.22
CA GLY A 317 -32.69 -5.07 14.11
C GLY A 317 -31.94 -4.75 15.40
N ARG A 318 -30.74 -5.30 15.62
CA ARG A 318 -29.84 -4.83 16.68
C ARG A 318 -29.11 -3.57 16.26
N ASN A 319 -29.84 -2.47 16.25
CA ASN A 319 -29.34 -1.13 15.91
C ASN A 319 -30.06 -0.09 16.79
N PRO A 320 -29.63 1.18 16.80
CA PRO A 320 -30.20 2.20 17.68
C PRO A 320 -31.71 2.43 17.52
N ASN A 321 -32.29 2.04 16.39
CA ASN A 321 -33.70 2.23 16.07
C ASN A 321 -34.56 0.99 16.37
N ASN A 322 -33.96 -0.12 16.87
CA ASN A 322 -34.63 -1.42 17.01
C ASN A 322 -35.44 -1.78 15.75
N GLN A 323 -34.83 -1.60 14.57
CA GLN A 323 -35.51 -1.73 13.29
C GLN A 323 -34.77 -2.72 12.39
N ALA A 324 -35.40 -3.85 12.09
CA ALA A 324 -34.91 -4.81 11.13
C ALA A 324 -35.13 -4.34 9.69
N PHE A 325 -34.36 -4.94 8.79
CA PHE A 325 -34.43 -4.75 7.34
C PHE A 325 -34.84 -6.04 6.63
N VAL A 326 -35.31 -7.03 7.39
CA VAL A 326 -35.83 -8.31 6.90
C VAL A 326 -37.29 -8.40 7.26
N THR A 327 -38.10 -8.71 6.26
CA THR A 327 -39.56 -8.83 6.37
C THR A 327 -39.96 -10.16 7.03
N GLY A 328 -41.11 -10.19 7.73
CA GLY A 328 -41.71 -11.43 8.26
C GLY A 328 -40.97 -12.09 9.43
N LEU A 329 -40.12 -11.34 10.16
CA LEU A 329 -39.41 -11.84 11.34
C LEU A 329 -40.35 -12.14 12.51
N ASP A 330 -41.52 -11.50 12.55
CA ASP A 330 -42.60 -11.80 13.50
C ASP A 330 -43.16 -13.22 13.36
N LEU A 331 -42.96 -13.88 12.22
CA LEU A 331 -43.34 -15.27 12.01
C LEU A 331 -42.38 -16.25 12.68
N ILE A 332 -41.23 -15.79 13.18
CA ILE A 332 -40.25 -16.62 13.88
C ILE A 332 -40.61 -16.66 15.37
N PRO A 333 -40.92 -17.85 15.94
CA PRO A 333 -41.25 -17.97 17.36
C PRO A 333 -40.12 -17.44 18.26
N GLY A 334 -40.48 -16.55 19.19
CA GLY A 334 -39.52 -15.98 20.15
C GLY A 334 -38.64 -14.86 19.60
N TYR A 335 -38.91 -14.36 18.37
CA TYR A 335 -38.29 -13.13 17.91
C TYR A 335 -38.71 -11.95 18.78
N ASP A 336 -37.79 -11.00 18.99
CA ASP A 336 -38.03 -9.85 19.86
C ASP A 336 -39.13 -8.96 19.29
N GLY A 337 -40.28 -8.90 19.98
CA GLY A 337 -41.45 -8.13 19.57
C GLY A 337 -41.27 -6.61 19.68
N SER A 338 -40.17 -6.13 20.28
CA SER A 338 -39.81 -4.70 20.26
C SER A 338 -39.12 -4.27 18.96
N ILE A 339 -38.67 -5.22 18.14
CA ILE A 339 -38.03 -4.93 16.85
C ILE A 339 -39.11 -4.68 15.79
N THR A 340 -39.07 -3.50 15.18
CA THR A 340 -39.89 -3.17 14.02
C THR A 340 -39.29 -3.77 12.75
N PHE A 341 -40.11 -4.14 11.76
CA PHE A 341 -39.64 -4.75 10.52
C PHE A 341 -40.48 -4.25 9.33
N PRO A 342 -39.97 -4.31 8.09
CA PRO A 342 -40.67 -3.77 6.93
C PRO A 342 -41.93 -4.58 6.64
N GLN A 343 -43.05 -3.88 6.43
CA GLN A 343 -44.35 -4.45 6.09
C GLN A 343 -44.82 -4.05 4.69
N SER A 344 -44.16 -3.06 4.10
CA SER A 344 -44.48 -2.51 2.78
C SER A 344 -43.32 -2.61 1.80
N PRO A 345 -42.62 -3.78 1.67
CA PRO A 345 -41.58 -3.91 0.66
C PRO A 345 -42.17 -3.67 -0.73
N ARG A 346 -41.38 -3.04 -1.60
CA ARG A 346 -41.80 -2.78 -2.98
C ARG A 346 -41.73 -4.08 -3.77
N HIS A 347 -42.82 -4.84 -3.73
CA HIS A 347 -42.94 -6.14 -4.38
C HIS A 347 -44.39 -6.38 -4.82
N ARG A 348 -44.59 -6.60 -6.13
CA ARG A 348 -45.92 -6.64 -6.76
C ARG A 348 -46.80 -7.76 -6.20
N GLY A 349 -46.30 -9.00 -6.19
CA GLY A 349 -47.07 -10.15 -5.70
C GLY A 349 -47.44 -10.09 -4.21
N SER A 350 -46.63 -9.42 -3.38
CA SER A 350 -46.99 -9.23 -1.96
C SER A 350 -47.96 -8.08 -1.76
N SER A 351 -47.90 -7.07 -2.64
CA SER A 351 -48.77 -5.89 -2.60
C SER A 351 -50.19 -6.16 -3.11
N CYS A 352 -50.44 -7.30 -3.75
CA CYS A 352 -51.71 -7.62 -4.40
C CYS A 352 -52.34 -8.89 -3.83
N SER A 353 -53.63 -8.86 -3.55
CA SER A 353 -54.44 -10.02 -3.15
C SER A 353 -55.55 -10.28 -4.17
N VAL A 354 -56.32 -11.36 -3.96
CA VAL A 354 -57.51 -11.63 -4.76
C VAL A 354 -58.47 -10.44 -4.66
N GLY A 355 -58.67 -9.72 -5.76
CA GLY A 355 -59.56 -8.55 -5.83
C GLY A 355 -58.86 -7.18 -5.93
N GLY A 356 -57.53 -7.10 -5.89
CA GLY A 356 -56.79 -5.86 -6.17
C GLY A 356 -55.48 -5.69 -5.42
N CYS A 357 -54.79 -4.58 -5.66
CA CYS A 357 -53.55 -4.23 -4.99
C CYS A 357 -53.77 -3.16 -3.91
N ALA A 358 -53.05 -3.28 -2.80
CA ALA A 358 -53.09 -2.32 -1.73
C ALA A 358 -52.52 -0.96 -2.16
N PRO A 359 -53.09 0.17 -1.69
CA PRO A 359 -52.54 1.50 -1.91
C PRO A 359 -51.07 1.59 -1.44
N PRO A 360 -50.16 2.21 -2.21
CA PRO A 360 -48.70 2.20 -1.97
C PRO A 360 -48.19 2.54 -0.56
N ASP A 361 -48.95 3.34 0.18
CA ASP A 361 -48.71 3.83 1.54
C ASP A 361 -49.29 2.92 2.65
N THR A 362 -49.89 1.80 2.27
CA THR A 362 -50.47 0.82 3.20
C THR A 362 -49.68 -0.47 3.21
N ARG A 363 -49.75 -1.22 4.33
CA ARG A 363 -49.14 -2.55 4.47
C ARG A 363 -49.50 -3.47 3.30
N ASN A 364 -48.54 -4.25 2.82
CA ASN A 364 -48.79 -5.29 1.82
C ASN A 364 -49.76 -6.35 2.37
N PRO A 365 -50.81 -6.76 1.62
CA PRO A 365 -51.80 -7.72 2.08
C PRO A 365 -51.23 -9.13 2.27
N ASN A 366 -50.19 -9.50 1.52
CA ASN A 366 -49.46 -10.75 1.72
C ASN A 366 -48.09 -10.46 2.32
N THR A 367 -47.70 -11.23 3.32
CA THR A 367 -46.33 -11.15 3.87
C THR A 367 -45.36 -11.87 2.95
N LEU A 368 -44.19 -11.26 2.71
CA LEU A 368 -43.10 -11.82 1.91
C LEU A 368 -41.94 -12.22 2.85
N PRO A 369 -42.06 -13.31 3.62
CA PRO A 369 -41.13 -13.58 4.72
C PRO A 369 -39.68 -13.78 4.24
N GLY A 370 -38.75 -13.22 5.00
CA GLY A 370 -37.31 -13.36 4.78
C GLY A 370 -36.73 -12.43 3.70
N ALA A 371 -37.52 -11.57 3.06
CA ALA A 371 -36.99 -10.63 2.08
C ALA A 371 -36.21 -9.49 2.75
N LEU A 372 -34.95 -9.35 2.38
CA LEU A 372 -34.07 -8.25 2.77
C LEU A 372 -34.39 -7.03 1.89
N VAL A 373 -34.72 -5.90 2.52
CA VAL A 373 -34.93 -4.63 1.82
C VAL A 373 -33.61 -3.91 1.53
N GLY A 374 -33.65 -2.90 0.66
CA GLY A 374 -32.50 -2.13 0.21
C GLY A 374 -31.65 -1.52 1.33
N GLY A 375 -32.22 -1.25 2.50
CA GLY A 375 -31.48 -0.92 3.73
C GLY A 375 -31.66 0.51 4.24
N PRO A 376 -30.90 0.90 5.27
CA PRO A 376 -31.01 2.21 5.89
C PRO A 376 -30.45 3.32 5.00
N ALA A 377 -30.89 4.55 5.26
CA ALA A 377 -30.22 5.76 4.83
C ALA A 377 -28.92 6.01 5.62
N ARG A 378 -28.20 7.07 5.26
CA ARG A 378 -26.91 7.47 5.84
C ARG A 378 -26.94 7.79 7.34
N ASP A 379 -28.11 8.13 7.86
CA ASP A 379 -28.38 8.50 9.25
C ASP A 379 -29.08 7.38 10.04
N ASP A 380 -28.99 6.13 9.57
CA ASP A 380 -29.67 4.96 10.15
C ASP A 380 -31.20 4.96 9.97
N SER A 381 -31.80 5.98 9.34
CA SER A 381 -33.25 6.04 9.14
C SER A 381 -33.73 5.09 8.03
N TYR A 382 -34.98 4.62 8.16
CA TYR A 382 -35.65 3.84 7.13
C TYR A 382 -37.16 4.09 7.17
N GLU A 383 -37.70 4.49 6.02
CA GLU A 383 -39.14 4.64 5.80
C GLU A 383 -39.71 3.34 5.24
N ASP A 384 -40.64 2.71 5.98
CA ASP A 384 -41.35 1.51 5.53
C ASP A 384 -42.49 1.88 4.57
N SER A 385 -42.12 2.25 3.35
CA SER A 385 -43.03 2.69 2.29
C SER A 385 -42.58 2.13 0.95
N ARG A 386 -43.53 1.69 0.11
CA ARG A 386 -43.21 1.27 -1.26
C ARG A 386 -42.62 2.40 -2.11
N TYR A 387 -42.77 3.65 -1.66
CA TYR A 387 -42.21 4.83 -2.29
C TYR A 387 -40.84 5.26 -1.75
N ASN A 388 -40.26 4.55 -0.78
CA ASN A 388 -38.92 4.82 -0.24
C ASN A 388 -37.79 4.46 -1.24
N GLY A 389 -38.04 4.65 -2.54
CA GLY A 389 -37.09 4.43 -3.62
C GLY A 389 -36.37 3.08 -3.50
N PRO A 390 -35.05 3.05 -3.74
CA PRO A 390 -34.25 1.84 -3.63
C PRO A 390 -34.22 1.20 -2.23
N GLY A 391 -34.50 1.96 -1.17
CA GLY A 391 -34.54 1.45 0.21
C GLY A 391 -35.60 0.37 0.41
N ALA A 392 -36.74 0.46 -0.28
CA ALA A 392 -37.82 -0.53 -0.19
C ALA A 392 -37.67 -1.71 -1.17
N PHE A 393 -36.62 -1.74 -1.98
CA PHE A 393 -36.44 -2.78 -3.01
C PHE A 393 -36.08 -4.11 -2.35
N VAL A 394 -36.54 -5.20 -2.96
CA VAL A 394 -36.17 -6.57 -2.58
C VAL A 394 -35.67 -7.30 -3.84
N SER A 395 -34.67 -8.17 -3.67
CA SER A 395 -34.10 -8.95 -4.77
C SER A 395 -33.50 -10.26 -4.24
N ILE A 396 -33.48 -11.30 -5.07
CA ILE A 396 -32.75 -12.55 -4.79
C ILE A 396 -31.25 -12.30 -4.56
N GLU A 397 -30.68 -11.24 -5.15
CA GLU A 397 -29.27 -10.87 -4.97
C GLU A 397 -28.99 -10.28 -3.59
N PHE A 398 -30.03 -9.82 -2.87
CA PHE A 398 -29.89 -9.31 -1.50
C PHE A 398 -29.93 -10.50 -0.54
N ASN A 399 -30.85 -11.44 -0.80
CA ASN A 399 -31.11 -12.58 0.04
C ASN A 399 -30.05 -13.69 -0.06
N ALA A 400 -29.50 -13.96 -1.24
CA ALA A 400 -28.48 -15.00 -1.41
C ALA A 400 -27.25 -14.78 -0.50
N PRO A 401 -26.60 -13.60 -0.49
CA PRO A 401 -25.48 -13.35 0.40
C PRO A 401 -25.88 -13.22 1.87
N LEU A 402 -27.06 -12.65 2.21
CA LEU A 402 -27.53 -12.63 3.60
C LEU A 402 -27.71 -14.06 4.14
N THR A 403 -28.34 -14.93 3.36
CA THR A 403 -28.50 -16.35 3.71
C THR A 403 -27.14 -17.00 3.88
N GLY A 404 -26.21 -16.76 2.96
CA GLY A 404 -24.84 -17.27 3.09
C GLY A 404 -24.11 -16.78 4.34
N ALA A 405 -24.26 -15.50 4.71
CA ALA A 405 -23.68 -14.96 5.94
C ALA A 405 -24.32 -15.59 7.19
N LEU A 406 -25.64 -15.80 7.20
CA LEU A 406 -26.32 -16.51 8.29
C LEU A 406 -25.80 -17.94 8.46
N LEU A 407 -25.56 -18.66 7.36
CA LEU A 407 -24.98 -20.01 7.41
C LEU A 407 -23.59 -20.00 8.06
N GLY A 408 -22.73 -19.06 7.69
CA GLY A 408 -21.40 -18.92 8.28
C GLY A 408 -21.45 -18.57 9.77
N LEU A 409 -22.37 -17.69 10.19
CA LEU A 409 -22.55 -17.36 11.59
C LEU A 409 -23.09 -18.55 12.41
N VAL A 410 -24.05 -19.31 11.87
CA VAL A 410 -24.60 -20.51 12.53
C VAL A 410 -23.55 -21.59 12.67
N ALA A 411 -22.76 -21.85 11.62
CA ALA A 411 -21.67 -22.82 11.67
C ALA A 411 -20.63 -22.44 12.73
N TYR A 412 -20.25 -21.16 12.77
CA TYR A 412 -19.28 -20.68 13.75
C TYR A 412 -19.84 -20.67 15.17
N GLU A 413 -21.12 -20.34 15.37
CA GLU A 413 -21.76 -20.43 16.68
C GLU A 413 -21.79 -21.88 17.20
N ALA A 414 -22.04 -22.86 16.33
CA ALA A 414 -21.94 -24.27 16.68
C ALA A 414 -20.50 -24.65 17.08
N GLN A 415 -19.50 -24.12 16.37
CA GLN A 415 -18.09 -24.29 16.74
C GLN A 415 -17.79 -23.68 18.12
N LEU A 416 -18.23 -22.45 18.40
CA LEU A 416 -18.07 -21.82 19.71
C LEU A 416 -18.71 -22.66 20.82
N LYS A 417 -19.94 -23.15 20.62
CA LYS A 417 -20.61 -24.04 21.58
C LYS A 417 -19.83 -25.33 21.83
N SER A 418 -19.25 -25.93 20.79
CA SER A 418 -18.40 -27.12 20.93
C SER A 418 -17.14 -26.85 21.77
N LEU A 419 -16.67 -25.61 21.79
CA LEU A 419 -15.54 -25.12 22.59
C LEU A 419 -15.97 -24.56 23.96
N GLN A 420 -17.26 -24.67 24.33
CA GLN A 420 -17.85 -24.04 25.52
C GLN A 420 -17.64 -22.51 25.58
N LYS A 421 -17.61 -21.88 24.41
CA LYS A 421 -17.47 -20.43 24.23
C LYS A 421 -18.75 -19.83 23.64
N SER A 422 -18.83 -18.51 23.72
CA SER A 422 -19.88 -17.65 23.20
C SER A 422 -19.28 -16.51 22.38
N TRP A 423 -20.15 -15.74 21.71
CA TRP A 423 -19.73 -14.53 21.01
C TRP A 423 -19.15 -13.46 21.94
N ALA A 424 -19.49 -13.47 23.24
CA ALA A 424 -18.94 -12.54 24.22
C ALA A 424 -17.45 -12.82 24.49
N ASP A 425 -17.04 -14.09 24.44
CA ASP A 425 -15.65 -14.52 24.67
C ASP A 425 -14.70 -14.12 23.53
N LEU A 426 -15.23 -13.67 22.40
CA LEU A 426 -14.45 -13.13 21.29
C LEU A 426 -14.14 -11.64 21.44
N ALA A 427 -14.70 -10.98 22.46
CA ALA A 427 -14.50 -9.56 22.72
C ALA A 427 -14.79 -8.67 21.48
N CYS A 428 -15.85 -9.01 20.73
CA CYS A 428 -16.28 -8.28 19.54
C CYS A 428 -16.71 -6.84 19.92
N GLY A 429 -15.77 -5.88 19.89
CA GLY A 429 -16.02 -4.47 20.20
C GLY A 429 -15.05 -3.81 21.18
N SER A 430 -14.15 -4.55 21.83
CA SER A 430 -13.06 -3.96 22.61
C SER A 430 -11.86 -3.70 21.70
N ALA A 431 -11.46 -2.44 21.59
CA ALA A 431 -10.13 -2.11 21.10
C ALA A 431 -9.10 -2.74 22.04
N GLY A 432 -8.35 -3.73 21.54
CA GLY A 432 -7.23 -4.33 22.27
C GLY A 432 -7.37 -5.84 22.43
N TYR A 433 -6.88 -6.59 21.44
CA TYR A 433 -6.35 -7.92 21.71
C TYR A 433 -4.86 -7.77 22.00
N CYS A 434 -4.41 -8.35 23.12
CA CYS A 434 -3.00 -8.42 23.48
C CYS A 434 -2.37 -9.62 22.77
N SER A 435 -1.37 -9.39 21.92
CA SER A 435 -0.64 -10.47 21.27
C SER A 435 0.80 -10.50 21.76
N LEU A 436 1.28 -11.70 22.13
CA LEU A 436 2.69 -11.95 22.37
C LEU A 436 3.31 -12.50 21.08
N THR A 437 4.09 -11.67 20.39
CA THR A 437 4.67 -12.02 19.08
C THR A 437 6.19 -12.03 19.15
N MET A 438 6.81 -13.15 18.77
CA MET A 438 8.26 -13.23 18.60
C MET A 438 8.64 -12.92 17.15
N ARG A 439 9.45 -11.89 16.94
CA ARG A 439 9.93 -11.50 15.60
C ARG A 439 11.13 -12.35 15.17
N ASN A 440 11.39 -12.31 13.86
CA ASN A 440 12.50 -13.02 13.21
C ASN A 440 13.90 -12.49 13.57
N ASP A 441 13.98 -11.46 14.41
CA ASP A 441 15.18 -10.91 15.03
C ASP A 441 15.32 -11.31 16.51
N GLY A 442 14.44 -12.17 17.02
CA GLY A 442 14.51 -12.70 18.39
C GLY A 442 13.87 -11.78 19.42
N ILE A 443 13.26 -10.67 18.99
CA ILE A 443 12.57 -9.74 19.88
C ILE A 443 11.14 -10.24 20.15
N LEU A 444 10.81 -10.40 21.43
CA LEU A 444 9.46 -10.70 21.90
C LEU A 444 8.69 -9.38 22.14
N PHE A 445 7.54 -9.23 21.50
CA PHE A 445 6.65 -8.07 21.60
C PHE A 445 5.36 -8.44 22.30
N LEU A 446 4.93 -7.60 23.23
CA LEU A 446 3.55 -7.59 23.72
C LEU A 446 2.82 -6.38 23.11
N ASP A 447 1.90 -6.66 22.19
CA ASP A 447 1.26 -5.66 21.34
C ASP A 447 -0.25 -5.56 21.56
N MET A 448 -0.78 -4.34 21.53
CA MET A 448 -2.21 -4.06 21.37
C MET A 448 -2.46 -3.45 19.99
N GLU A 449 -3.68 -3.58 19.49
CA GLU A 449 -4.09 -3.18 18.14
C GLU A 449 -3.68 -1.76 17.68
N THR A 450 -3.38 -0.86 18.62
CA THR A 450 -2.97 0.53 18.37
C THR A 450 -1.66 0.94 19.04
N ALA A 451 -1.01 0.08 19.85
CA ALA A 451 0.20 0.44 20.59
C ALA A 451 0.96 -0.76 21.20
N TYR A 452 2.30 -0.69 21.17
CA TYR A 452 3.17 -1.60 21.92
C TYR A 452 3.09 -1.35 23.43
N ARG A 453 2.85 -2.39 24.22
CA ARG A 453 2.95 -2.33 25.69
C ARG A 453 4.40 -2.50 26.14
N TRP A 454 5.13 -3.45 25.56
CA TRP A 454 6.52 -3.74 25.89
C TRP A 454 7.21 -4.63 24.82
N SER A 455 8.55 -4.59 24.76
CA SER A 455 9.39 -5.49 23.96
C SER A 455 10.70 -5.85 24.66
N THR A 456 11.25 -7.04 24.42
CA THR A 456 12.62 -7.40 24.86
C THR A 456 13.67 -6.69 24.01
N GLU A 457 14.70 -6.06 24.58
CA GLU A 457 15.83 -5.63 23.77
C GLU A 457 16.87 -6.75 23.68
N VAL A 458 16.84 -7.51 22.59
CA VAL A 458 17.89 -8.48 22.26
C VAL A 458 18.80 -7.84 21.23
N ASN A 459 20.05 -7.55 21.57
CA ASN A 459 21.01 -6.95 20.64
C ASN A 459 21.54 -8.01 19.65
N VAL A 460 20.73 -8.39 18.67
CA VAL A 460 21.06 -9.47 17.72
C VAL A 460 21.74 -8.89 16.48
N THR A 461 23.01 -8.51 16.61
CA THR A 461 23.79 -8.05 15.44
C THR A 461 24.21 -9.19 14.51
N THR A 462 24.03 -10.47 14.87
CA THR A 462 24.65 -11.59 14.11
C THR A 462 23.87 -12.91 13.96
N THR A 463 22.77 -13.19 14.66
CA THR A 463 22.03 -14.47 14.53
C THR A 463 20.67 -14.31 13.80
N ARG A 464 20.42 -15.14 12.77
CA ARG A 464 19.14 -15.24 12.05
C ARG A 464 18.72 -16.71 11.96
N GLY A 465 17.71 -17.11 12.71
CA GLY A 465 17.15 -18.46 12.71
C GLY A 465 15.99 -18.56 13.71
N PRO A 466 15.19 -19.64 13.69
CA PRO A 466 14.04 -19.75 14.57
C PRO A 466 14.48 -19.62 16.03
N PHE A 467 13.80 -18.75 16.75
CA PHE A 467 13.99 -18.57 18.18
C PHE A 467 13.00 -19.45 18.93
N THR A 468 13.33 -19.84 20.16
CA THR A 468 12.44 -20.62 21.02
C THR A 468 12.26 -19.90 22.34
N LEU A 469 11.01 -19.71 22.74
CA LEU A 469 10.65 -19.22 24.08
C LEU A 469 10.31 -20.44 24.95
N GLY A 470 10.97 -20.58 26.09
CA GLY A 470 10.72 -21.73 26.98
C GLY A 470 11.39 -21.60 28.35
N PHE A 471 11.02 -22.48 29.28
CA PHE A 471 11.58 -22.54 30.62
C PHE A 471 12.86 -23.40 30.66
N GLU A 472 13.89 -22.96 31.38
CA GLU A 472 15.04 -23.77 31.73
C GLU A 472 14.81 -24.53 33.03
N GLU A 473 15.16 -25.81 33.03
CA GLU A 473 15.15 -26.65 34.22
C GLU A 473 16.51 -26.67 34.90
N PRO A 474 16.58 -26.80 36.25
CA PRO A 474 15.47 -26.96 37.20
C PRO A 474 14.93 -25.66 37.81
N ASN A 475 15.48 -24.51 37.41
CA ASN A 475 15.28 -23.20 38.07
C ASN A 475 14.10 -22.38 37.50
N GLY A 476 13.39 -22.88 36.48
CA GLY A 476 12.20 -22.25 35.92
C GLY A 476 12.49 -20.90 35.25
N VAL A 477 13.71 -20.68 34.77
CA VAL A 477 14.12 -19.43 34.11
C VAL A 477 13.49 -19.38 32.72
N LEU A 478 12.70 -18.34 32.44
CA LEU A 478 12.11 -18.15 31.10
C LEU A 478 13.21 -17.60 30.17
N THR A 479 13.45 -18.27 29.04
CA THR A 479 14.54 -17.94 28.11
C THR A 479 14.05 -17.81 26.68
N ILE A 480 14.74 -16.95 25.92
CA ILE A 480 14.69 -16.95 24.45
C ILE A 480 16.01 -17.53 23.96
N LYS A 481 15.95 -18.66 23.29
CA LYS A 481 17.13 -19.34 22.72
C LYS A 481 17.16 -19.20 21.22
N ASP A 482 18.37 -19.06 20.67
CA ASP A 482 18.59 -19.15 19.24
C ASP A 482 18.56 -20.61 18.73
N ASN A 483 18.73 -20.78 17.42
CA ASN A 483 18.73 -22.09 16.78
C ASN A 483 19.91 -23.00 17.18
N ALA A 484 20.91 -22.47 17.90
CA ALA A 484 22.01 -23.26 18.48
C ALA A 484 21.73 -23.63 19.95
N GLY A 485 20.56 -23.28 20.48
CA GLY A 485 20.20 -23.49 21.88
C GLY A 485 20.87 -22.50 22.83
N VAL A 486 21.50 -21.44 22.32
CA VAL A 486 22.14 -20.40 23.14
C VAL A 486 21.06 -19.43 23.60
N ALA A 487 20.91 -19.30 24.92
CA ALA A 487 19.99 -18.34 25.50
C ALA A 487 20.50 -16.91 25.29
N LEU A 488 19.75 -16.14 24.51
CA LEU A 488 20.03 -14.74 24.20
C LEU A 488 19.37 -13.78 25.19
N TRP A 489 18.32 -14.24 25.86
CA TRP A 489 17.58 -13.49 26.87
C TRP A 489 17.12 -14.44 27.98
N HIS A 490 17.16 -13.95 29.22
CA HIS A 490 16.78 -14.69 30.42
C HIS A 490 15.88 -13.83 31.30
N TYR A 491 14.86 -14.45 31.87
CA TYR A 491 14.04 -13.91 32.93
C TYR A 491 14.04 -14.86 34.12
N HIS A 492 14.66 -14.40 35.21
CA HIS A 492 14.78 -15.17 36.43
C HIS A 492 13.55 -15.00 37.32
N PRO A 493 12.87 -16.09 37.70
CA PRO A 493 11.76 -16.03 38.64
C PRO A 493 12.27 -15.77 40.07
N PRO A 494 11.40 -15.46 41.05
CA PRO A 494 11.78 -15.29 42.45
C PRO A 494 12.57 -16.48 43.00
N ALA A 495 13.57 -16.22 43.85
CA ALA A 495 14.40 -17.26 44.45
C ALA A 495 13.54 -18.31 45.18
N GLY A 496 13.73 -19.59 44.86
CA GLY A 496 12.95 -20.70 45.43
C GLY A 496 11.65 -21.04 44.68
N SER A 497 11.33 -20.35 43.58
CA SER A 497 10.18 -20.69 42.71
C SER A 497 10.63 -21.40 41.42
N SER A 498 9.75 -22.25 40.87
CA SER A 498 9.98 -22.99 39.61
C SER A 498 8.71 -22.94 38.75
N PRO A 499 8.46 -21.81 38.06
CA PRO A 499 7.29 -21.67 37.19
C PRO A 499 7.38 -22.61 35.99
N GLN A 500 6.23 -23.13 35.55
CA GLN A 500 6.10 -24.05 34.42
C GLN A 500 5.19 -23.51 33.30
N CYS A 501 4.40 -22.48 33.59
CA CYS A 501 3.48 -21.90 32.62
C CYS A 501 3.62 -20.38 32.53
N LEU A 502 3.39 -19.86 31.34
CA LEU A 502 3.28 -18.43 31.05
C LEU A 502 1.86 -18.16 30.54
N GLU A 503 1.11 -17.34 31.27
CA GLU A 503 -0.26 -16.94 30.94
C GLU A 503 -0.27 -15.48 30.45
N LEU A 504 -1.00 -15.18 29.38
CA LEU A 504 -1.29 -13.82 28.93
C LEU A 504 -2.79 -13.55 29.08
N LEU A 505 -3.13 -12.45 29.73
CA LEU A 505 -4.51 -12.04 29.98
C LEU A 505 -4.97 -10.93 29.02
N ASP A 506 -6.29 -10.76 28.94
CA ASP A 506 -6.95 -9.80 28.06
C ASP A 506 -6.62 -8.33 28.37
N ASP A 507 -6.11 -8.02 29.57
CA ASP A 507 -5.65 -6.69 29.98
C ASP A 507 -4.17 -6.42 29.64
N CYS A 508 -3.52 -7.34 28.92
CA CYS A 508 -2.09 -7.36 28.61
C CYS A 508 -1.20 -7.61 29.85
N THR A 509 -1.74 -8.23 30.89
CA THR A 509 -0.94 -8.72 32.01
C THR A 509 -0.41 -10.13 31.70
N MET A 510 0.89 -10.35 31.91
CA MET A 510 1.48 -11.69 31.83
C MET A 510 1.66 -12.26 33.24
N ARG A 511 1.46 -13.57 33.42
CA ARG A 511 1.65 -14.26 34.71
C ARG A 511 2.52 -15.50 34.54
N LEU A 512 3.45 -15.70 35.46
CA LEU A 512 4.15 -16.96 35.62
C LEU A 512 3.41 -17.81 36.64
N LEU A 513 3.09 -19.05 36.27
CA LEU A 513 2.36 -19.99 37.11
C LEU A 513 3.23 -21.19 37.46
N ASP A 514 3.06 -21.72 38.67
CA ASP A 514 3.63 -23.01 39.08
C ASP A 514 2.84 -24.20 38.49
N ALA A 515 3.29 -25.42 38.77
CA ALA A 515 2.63 -26.65 38.30
C ALA A 515 1.18 -26.81 38.82
N ALA A 516 0.80 -26.11 39.90
CA ALA A 516 -0.55 -26.11 40.47
C ALA A 516 -1.40 -24.90 39.97
N SER A 517 -0.90 -24.17 38.95
CA SER A 517 -1.52 -22.96 38.39
C SER A 517 -1.63 -21.78 39.38
N ASN A 518 -0.86 -21.77 40.47
CA ASN A 518 -0.78 -20.59 41.34
C ASN A 518 0.08 -19.53 40.69
N VAL A 519 -0.30 -18.26 40.86
CA VAL A 519 0.48 -17.13 40.36
C VAL A 519 1.77 -16.98 41.17
N VAL A 520 2.89 -17.35 40.56
CA VAL A 520 4.24 -17.17 41.11
C VAL A 520 4.69 -15.72 40.98
N LYS A 521 4.41 -15.11 39.82
CA LYS A 521 4.80 -13.73 39.54
C LYS A 521 3.91 -13.11 38.47
N VAL A 522 3.54 -11.84 38.68
CA VAL A 522 2.89 -11.00 37.66
C VAL A 522 3.95 -10.17 36.95
N ILE A 523 3.88 -10.15 35.62
CA ILE A 523 4.73 -9.38 34.70
C ILE A 523 3.82 -8.34 34.03
N ALA A 524 3.88 -7.10 34.53
CA ALA A 524 3.08 -5.98 34.02
C ALA A 524 3.88 -4.66 34.04
N PRO A 525 3.64 -3.74 33.09
CA PRO A 525 4.14 -2.36 33.18
C PRO A 525 3.65 -1.66 34.44
N VAL A 526 4.55 -1.10 35.25
CA VAL A 526 4.18 -0.36 36.46
C VAL A 526 4.26 1.14 36.19
N THR A 527 3.19 1.88 36.48
CA THR A 527 3.15 3.37 36.38
C THR A 527 3.44 4.05 37.73
N THR A 528 3.33 3.30 38.83
CA THR A 528 3.49 3.77 40.21
C THR A 528 4.25 2.76 41.07
N LEU A 529 5.36 3.18 41.68
CA LEU A 529 6.12 2.39 42.65
C LEU A 529 5.68 2.79 44.07
N ALA A 530 4.89 1.94 44.74
CA ALA A 530 4.44 2.17 46.12
C ALA A 530 5.47 1.72 47.17
N ARG A 531 5.40 2.27 48.39
CA ARG A 531 6.20 1.85 49.55
C ARG A 531 5.98 0.37 49.85
N GLY A 532 7.09 -0.35 50.07
CA GLY A 532 7.10 -1.82 50.16
C GLY A 532 7.37 -2.54 48.84
N ASN A 533 7.18 -1.88 47.69
CA ASN A 533 7.56 -2.41 46.39
C ASN A 533 8.97 -1.96 45.98
N VAL A 534 9.63 -2.77 45.16
CA VAL A 534 10.96 -2.46 44.60
C VAL A 534 10.99 -2.69 43.09
N LEU A 535 11.71 -1.83 42.35
CA LEU A 535 12.20 -2.14 41.01
C LEU A 535 13.56 -2.84 41.14
N THR A 536 13.89 -3.76 40.23
CA THR A 536 15.14 -4.53 40.29
C THR A 536 15.86 -4.45 38.96
N SER A 537 17.16 -4.12 38.96
CA SER A 537 17.96 -3.98 37.75
C SER A 537 18.23 -5.33 37.07
N ALA A 538 18.56 -5.30 35.78
CA ALA A 538 19.12 -6.47 35.09
C ALA A 538 20.46 -6.91 35.70
N VAL A 539 20.73 -8.22 35.67
CA VAL A 539 21.85 -8.87 36.39
C VAL A 539 23.11 -9.07 35.51
N SER A 540 23.00 -8.94 34.19
CA SER A 540 24.08 -9.33 33.28
C SER A 540 24.11 -8.52 31.98
N SER A 541 25.10 -7.63 31.88
CA SER A 541 25.58 -6.94 30.66
C SER A 541 24.81 -5.69 30.18
N PRO A 542 25.51 -4.64 29.67
CA PRO A 542 24.92 -3.50 28.96
C PRO A 542 24.15 -3.87 27.68
N LEU A 543 24.25 -5.12 27.21
CA LEU A 543 23.58 -5.64 26.02
C LEU A 543 22.15 -6.17 26.27
N ASN A 544 21.75 -6.35 27.54
CA ASN A 544 20.48 -6.97 27.92
C ASN A 544 19.54 -5.89 28.48
N GLN A 545 19.21 -4.92 27.63
CA GLN A 545 18.43 -3.78 28.04
C GLN A 545 16.97 -4.20 28.28
N THR A 546 16.66 -4.27 29.57
CA THR A 546 15.33 -4.07 30.16
C THR A 546 14.38 -5.29 30.18
N THR A 547 14.03 -5.74 31.39
CA THR A 547 12.85 -6.58 31.71
C THR A 547 11.66 -5.68 32.09
N PRO A 548 10.40 -6.13 32.17
CA PRO A 548 9.32 -5.26 32.64
C PRO A 548 9.48 -4.77 34.09
N ASN A 549 10.32 -5.42 34.90
CA ASN A 549 10.48 -5.16 36.35
C ASN A 549 11.59 -4.16 36.71
N ASP A 550 12.43 -3.73 35.75
CA ASP A 550 13.45 -2.70 35.95
C ASP A 550 12.99 -1.30 35.56
N ARG A 551 11.72 -1.15 35.18
CA ARG A 551 11.19 0.10 34.63
C ARG A 551 9.87 0.57 35.27
N LEU A 552 9.76 1.88 35.42
CA LEU A 552 8.49 2.59 35.58
C LEU A 552 8.16 3.21 34.21
N GLN A 553 6.94 3.04 33.69
CA GLN A 553 6.57 3.61 32.38
C GLN A 553 5.12 4.11 32.30
N THR A 554 4.90 5.11 31.44
CA THR A 554 3.56 5.66 31.15
C THR A 554 2.88 4.96 29.98
N PHE A 555 1.56 5.11 29.82
CA PHE A 555 0.81 4.63 28.64
C PHE A 555 1.50 5.12 27.35
N PHE A 556 1.67 4.23 26.36
CA PHE A 556 2.37 4.45 25.08
C PHE A 556 3.91 4.53 25.11
N ASN A 557 4.58 4.17 26.22
CA ASN A 557 6.06 4.15 26.32
C ASN A 557 6.74 5.49 26.01
N VAL A 558 6.02 6.62 26.10
CA VAL A 558 6.58 7.95 25.80
C VAL A 558 7.67 8.35 26.79
N HIS A 559 7.50 7.97 28.06
CA HIS A 559 8.52 8.17 29.09
C HIS A 559 8.74 6.88 29.86
N VAL A 560 10.01 6.52 30.07
CA VAL A 560 10.43 5.28 30.73
C VAL A 560 11.55 5.59 31.71
N LEU A 561 11.34 5.32 33.00
CA LEU A 561 12.38 5.35 34.03
C LEU A 561 12.99 3.97 34.13
N VAL A 562 14.31 3.84 33.96
CA VAL A 562 15.03 2.56 33.96
C VAL A 562 16.07 2.55 35.08
N LEU A 563 16.11 1.47 35.86
CA LEU A 563 17.22 1.14 36.77
C LEU A 563 18.26 0.31 36.03
N GLY A 564 19.40 0.93 35.72
CA GLY A 564 20.50 0.33 34.96
C GLY A 564 21.23 -0.79 35.71
N TRP A 565 21.96 -1.62 34.95
CA TRP A 565 22.78 -2.72 35.48
C TRP A 565 23.92 -2.23 36.39
N ASP A 566 24.28 -0.96 36.30
CA ASP A 566 25.30 -0.26 37.11
C ASP A 566 24.70 0.51 38.30
N GLY A 567 23.40 0.33 38.56
CA GLY A 567 22.66 1.04 39.60
C GLY A 567 22.32 2.49 39.26
N SER A 568 22.62 2.97 38.05
CA SER A 568 22.16 4.28 37.57
C SER A 568 20.65 4.28 37.40
N LEU A 569 20.03 5.43 37.63
CA LEU A 569 18.61 5.64 37.36
C LEU A 569 18.53 6.62 36.18
N THR A 570 17.80 6.29 35.12
CA THR A 570 17.70 7.17 33.94
C THR A 570 16.26 7.26 33.46
N LEU A 571 15.77 8.49 33.29
CA LEU A 571 14.47 8.78 32.69
C LEU A 571 14.66 9.11 31.22
N TYR A 572 14.14 8.25 30.36
CA TYR A 572 14.14 8.42 28.91
C TYR A 572 12.80 8.99 28.44
N GLN A 573 12.87 9.83 27.41
CA GLN A 573 11.74 10.19 26.55
C GLN A 573 11.91 9.50 25.20
N ASN A 574 10.92 8.72 24.80
CA ASN A 574 10.88 8.02 23.51
C ASN A 574 10.09 8.82 22.50
N TYR A 575 10.62 8.95 21.29
CA TYR A 575 9.95 9.60 20.16
C TYR A 575 9.54 8.55 19.12
N GLY A 576 8.30 8.05 19.22
CA GLY A 576 7.69 7.16 18.24
C GLY A 576 7.42 5.71 18.72
N PHE A 577 6.72 4.95 17.89
CA PHE A 577 6.34 3.55 18.14
C PHE A 577 7.55 2.60 18.02
N GLY A 578 8.35 2.49 19.09
CA GLY A 578 9.50 1.58 19.21
C GLY A 578 10.75 2.26 19.81
N SER A 579 11.60 1.50 20.51
CA SER A 579 12.71 1.96 21.36
C SER A 579 13.92 2.58 20.65
N PHE A 580 13.82 2.97 19.38
CA PHE A 580 14.96 3.37 18.55
C PHE A 580 15.38 4.84 18.68
N TYR A 581 14.59 5.68 19.37
CA TYR A 581 14.90 7.09 19.62
C TYR A 581 14.64 7.46 21.09
N GLN A 582 15.69 7.38 21.92
CA GLN A 582 15.61 7.73 23.34
C GLN A 582 16.39 9.02 23.61
N THR A 583 15.75 10.02 24.21
CA THR A 583 16.44 11.19 24.76
C THR A 583 16.45 11.09 26.29
N VAL A 584 17.61 11.26 26.90
CA VAL A 584 17.72 11.31 28.36
C VAL A 584 17.12 12.63 28.86
N LYS A 585 15.99 12.56 29.56
CA LYS A 585 15.41 13.71 30.28
C LYS A 585 16.21 14.03 31.52
N CYS A 586 16.58 12.99 32.27
CA CYS A 586 17.40 13.07 33.46
C CYS A 586 18.12 11.75 33.70
N SER A 587 19.28 11.83 34.35
CA SER A 587 19.99 10.67 34.85
C SER A 587 20.53 10.97 36.25
N TRP A 588 20.55 9.96 37.10
CA TRP A 588 21.17 9.98 38.42
C TRP A 588 22.40 9.08 38.41
N PRO A 589 23.45 9.42 39.19
CA PRO A 589 24.75 8.76 39.10
C PRO A 589 24.67 7.24 39.27
N ALA A 590 25.54 6.51 38.56
CA ALA A 590 25.75 5.09 38.79
C ALA A 590 26.24 4.82 40.22
N ALA A 591 25.97 3.62 40.73
CA ALA A 591 26.37 3.21 42.08
C ALA A 591 27.91 3.19 42.25
N TYR A 592 28.64 2.88 41.18
CA TYR A 592 30.10 2.83 41.15
C TYR A 592 30.64 3.39 39.83
N ALA A 593 31.84 3.98 39.87
CA ALA A 593 32.49 4.57 38.70
C ALA A 593 33.14 3.53 37.75
N ASP A 594 33.43 2.32 38.25
CA ASP A 594 34.05 1.24 37.49
C ASP A 594 33.09 0.06 37.27
N GLN A 595 33.19 -0.54 36.08
CA GLN A 595 32.29 -1.60 35.63
C GLN A 595 32.42 -2.91 36.42
N ALA A 596 33.62 -3.25 36.91
CA ALA A 596 33.86 -4.52 37.60
C ALA A 596 33.18 -4.53 38.98
N THR A 597 33.28 -3.43 39.72
CA THR A 597 32.62 -3.24 41.01
C THR A 597 31.11 -3.11 40.85
N ALA A 598 30.65 -2.43 39.80
CA ALA A 598 29.23 -2.33 39.47
C ALA A 598 28.58 -3.71 39.23
N LEU A 599 29.26 -4.60 38.50
CA LEU A 599 28.81 -5.98 38.29
C LEU A 599 28.87 -6.82 39.57
N ALA A 600 29.87 -6.60 40.43
CA ALA A 600 29.97 -7.29 41.71
C ALA A 600 28.83 -6.92 42.67
N GLY A 601 28.26 -5.72 42.57
CA GLY A 601 27.12 -5.23 43.36
C GLY A 601 25.73 -5.57 42.82
N ALA A 602 25.60 -6.03 41.56
CA ALA A 602 24.31 -6.35 40.93
C ALA A 602 23.65 -7.64 41.48
N PRO A 603 22.30 -7.76 41.48
CA PRO A 603 21.33 -6.77 41.02
C PRO A 603 21.15 -5.59 41.99
N TYR A 604 20.79 -4.43 41.44
CA TYR A 604 20.40 -3.25 42.22
C TYR A 604 18.89 -3.20 42.40
N THR A 605 18.41 -2.57 43.47
CA THR A 605 16.98 -2.35 43.71
C THR A 605 16.67 -0.89 43.99
N LEU A 606 15.61 -0.35 43.38
CA LEU A 606 15.06 0.97 43.71
C LEU A 606 13.80 0.78 44.56
N GLY A 607 13.75 1.41 45.73
CA GLY A 607 12.57 1.38 46.60
C GLY A 607 12.68 2.35 47.76
N PHE A 608 11.74 2.30 48.68
CA PHE A 608 11.73 3.17 49.87
C PHE A 608 12.51 2.55 51.04
N ARG A 609 13.18 3.38 51.85
CA ARG A 609 13.87 2.98 53.08
C ARG A 609 12.97 3.10 54.29
N GLU A 610 13.06 2.12 55.18
CA GLU A 610 12.34 2.12 56.45
C GLU A 610 13.27 2.60 57.58
N PRO A 611 12.79 3.43 58.54
CA PRO A 611 11.43 3.95 58.68
C PRO A 611 11.21 5.32 57.99
N ASP A 612 12.27 5.98 57.53
CA ASP A 612 12.27 7.39 57.09
C ASP A 612 11.56 7.63 55.75
N GLY A 613 11.28 6.58 54.97
CA GLY A 613 10.61 6.66 53.69
C GLY A 613 11.49 7.25 52.58
N ALA A 614 12.81 7.31 52.74
CA ALA A 614 13.68 7.87 51.69
C ALA A 614 13.69 6.96 50.45
N LEU A 615 13.62 7.55 49.24
CA LEU A 615 13.81 6.79 48.00
C LEU A 615 15.29 6.44 47.83
N VAL A 616 15.61 5.15 47.73
CA VAL A 616 16.99 4.64 47.72
C VAL A 616 17.22 3.60 46.63
N VAL A 617 18.45 3.56 46.12
CA VAL A 617 18.98 2.43 45.36
C VAL A 617 19.86 1.59 46.29
N ARG A 618 19.68 0.27 46.30
CA ARG A 618 20.49 -0.69 47.07
C ARG A 618 21.18 -1.69 46.16
N ASP A 619 22.35 -2.16 46.56
CA ASP A 619 23.03 -3.29 45.93
C ASP A 619 22.41 -4.65 46.34
N LYS A 620 22.94 -5.75 45.81
CA LYS A 620 22.48 -7.12 46.11
C LYS A 620 22.62 -7.52 47.57
N ASN A 621 23.50 -6.87 48.33
CA ASN A 621 23.74 -7.11 49.75
C ASN A 621 22.84 -6.23 50.62
N GLY A 622 21.99 -5.39 50.02
CA GLY A 622 21.11 -4.45 50.71
C GLY A 622 21.78 -3.14 51.13
N ALA A 623 23.05 -2.90 50.75
CA ALA A 623 23.75 -1.66 51.05
C ALA A 623 23.20 -0.52 50.17
N THR A 624 22.93 0.63 50.77
CA THR A 624 22.41 1.80 50.05
C THR A 624 23.51 2.48 49.25
N THR A 625 23.37 2.52 47.93
CA THR A 625 24.35 3.11 47.00
C THR A 625 23.96 4.50 46.53
N TRP A 626 22.67 4.82 46.55
CA TRP A 626 22.16 6.16 46.27
C TRP A 626 20.91 6.45 47.11
N THR A 627 20.74 7.70 47.54
CA THR A 627 19.55 8.16 48.28
C THR A 627 19.10 9.49 47.69
N TYR A 628 17.81 9.62 47.38
CA TYR A 628 17.24 10.88 46.94
C TYR A 628 17.14 11.87 48.12
N PRO A 629 17.65 13.11 47.98
CA PRO A 629 17.56 14.11 49.04
C PRO A 629 16.12 14.63 49.17
N MET A 630 15.44 14.29 50.26
CA MET A 630 14.10 14.79 50.56
C MET A 630 14.13 16.18 51.21
N PRO A 631 13.15 17.08 50.95
CA PRO A 631 13.04 18.35 51.64
C PRO A 631 12.87 18.16 53.16
N ALA A 632 13.59 18.95 53.96
CA ALA A 632 13.52 18.89 55.42
C ALA A 632 12.10 19.22 55.93
N GLY A 633 11.55 18.40 56.83
CA GLY A 633 10.21 18.58 57.40
C GLY A 633 9.04 18.05 56.54
N SER A 634 9.32 17.34 55.44
CA SER A 634 8.29 16.73 54.59
C SER A 634 7.62 15.51 55.23
N ALA A 635 6.37 15.24 54.85
CA ALA A 635 5.66 14.02 55.21
C ALA A 635 6.37 12.76 54.64
N ALA A 636 6.21 11.62 55.31
CA ALA A 636 6.88 10.39 54.91
C ALA A 636 6.43 9.92 53.50
N PRO A 637 7.34 9.76 52.53
CA PRO A 637 7.01 9.28 51.20
C PRO A 637 6.32 7.92 51.18
N GLN A 638 5.35 7.77 50.29
CA GLN A 638 4.56 6.55 50.12
C GLN A 638 4.54 6.02 48.68
N SER A 639 4.72 6.85 47.66
CA SER A 639 4.77 6.36 46.29
C SER A 639 5.57 7.27 45.37
N LEU A 640 6.13 6.67 44.31
CA LEU A 640 6.77 7.34 43.19
C LEU A 640 5.91 7.10 41.94
N VAL A 641 5.33 8.16 41.39
CA VAL A 641 4.41 8.11 40.25
C VAL A 641 5.04 8.76 39.03
N GLN A 642 4.96 8.11 37.88
CA GLN A 642 5.34 8.72 36.61
C GLN A 642 4.14 9.38 35.93
N LYS A 643 4.28 10.67 35.57
CA LYS A 643 3.25 11.42 34.86
C LYS A 643 3.49 11.37 33.35
N THR A 644 2.41 11.45 32.57
CA THR A 644 2.43 11.47 31.10
C THR A 644 3.26 12.61 30.51
N THR A 645 3.42 13.71 31.26
CA THR A 645 4.25 14.88 30.94
C THR A 645 5.77 14.64 31.05
N GLY A 646 6.18 13.47 31.54
CA GLY A 646 7.60 13.12 31.69
C GLY A 646 8.23 13.58 33.01
N HIS A 647 7.41 13.83 34.03
CA HIS A 647 7.87 14.13 35.40
C HIS A 647 7.66 12.93 36.32
N LEU A 648 8.46 12.85 37.38
CA LEU A 648 8.31 11.89 38.45
C LEU A 648 7.88 12.62 39.72
N GLN A 649 6.83 12.13 40.39
CA GLN A 649 6.33 12.73 41.63
C GLN A 649 6.45 11.74 42.78
N VAL A 650 7.04 12.18 43.87
CA VAL A 650 7.04 11.48 45.15
C VAL A 650 5.83 11.97 45.94
N LEU A 651 4.93 11.07 46.32
CA LEU A 651 3.67 11.39 47.00
C LEU A 651 3.66 10.88 48.45
N ASP A 652 2.92 11.58 49.32
CA ASP A 652 2.61 11.15 50.69
C ASP A 652 1.40 10.18 50.73
N ALA A 653 1.00 9.77 51.94
CA ALA A 653 -0.13 8.84 52.15
C ALA A 653 -1.49 9.40 51.72
N ALA A 654 -1.64 10.73 51.68
CA ALA A 654 -2.86 11.41 51.24
C ALA A 654 -2.85 11.72 49.72
N GLY A 655 -1.79 11.34 49.01
CA GLY A 655 -1.59 11.64 47.59
C GLY A 655 -1.07 13.06 47.31
N GLY A 656 -0.64 13.80 48.35
CA GLY A 656 0.01 15.09 48.23
C GLY A 656 1.40 14.97 47.62
N VAL A 657 1.78 15.90 46.73
CA VAL A 657 3.10 15.89 46.08
C VAL A 657 4.16 16.42 47.04
N ILE A 658 5.07 15.56 47.47
CA ILE A 658 6.19 15.91 48.35
C ILE A 658 7.37 16.49 47.55
N ALA A 659 7.70 15.84 46.42
CA ALA A 659 8.81 16.25 45.56
C ALA A 659 8.51 15.91 44.10
N THR A 660 9.00 16.75 43.18
CA THR A 660 8.98 16.47 41.74
C THR A 660 10.42 16.31 41.26
N LEU A 661 10.77 15.12 40.78
CA LEU A 661 12.05 14.91 40.12
C LEU A 661 11.94 15.29 38.63
N CYS A 662 13.02 15.83 38.09
CA CYS A 662 13.07 16.41 36.74
C CYS A 662 12.10 17.59 36.49
N PRO A 663 12.13 18.66 37.31
CA PRO A 663 11.31 19.84 37.10
C PRO A 663 11.81 20.67 35.90
N ALA A 664 10.91 21.42 35.24
CA ALA A 664 11.29 22.35 34.17
C ALA A 664 12.18 23.48 34.72
N ALA A 665 13.15 23.95 33.93
CA ALA A 665 14.04 25.03 34.35
C ALA A 665 13.26 26.35 34.56
N PRO A 666 13.49 27.10 35.66
CA PRO A 666 12.89 28.42 35.84
C PRO A 666 13.59 29.48 34.95
N PRO A 667 12.89 30.59 34.59
CA PRO A 667 13.44 31.62 33.71
C PRO A 667 14.56 32.44 34.38
N PRO A 668 15.53 32.97 33.60
CA PRO A 668 16.77 33.53 34.15
C PRO A 668 16.61 34.96 34.71
N PRO A 669 17.33 35.34 35.79
CA PRO A 669 17.41 36.72 36.29
C PRO A 669 18.58 37.53 35.67
N SER A 670 18.47 38.86 35.70
CA SER A 670 19.28 39.89 35.00
C SER A 670 20.75 40.06 35.48
N PRO A 671 21.65 40.73 34.71
CA PRO A 671 23.09 40.42 34.71
C PRO A 671 23.98 41.30 35.61
N ARG A 672 25.13 40.76 36.05
CA ARG A 672 26.30 41.50 36.56
C ARG A 672 27.63 40.91 36.00
N PRO A 673 28.70 41.71 35.76
CA PRO A 673 29.88 41.33 34.96
C PRO A 673 30.99 40.56 35.73
N PRO A 674 32.03 40.06 35.04
CA PRO A 674 32.67 38.77 35.35
C PRO A 674 34.08 38.85 35.96
N SER A 675 34.55 37.71 36.48
CA SER A 675 35.96 37.31 36.41
C SER A 675 36.11 35.78 36.42
N PRO A 676 37.22 35.26 35.87
CA PRO A 676 37.20 34.07 35.02
C PRO A 676 37.54 32.80 35.78
N ALA A 677 36.91 31.70 35.37
CA ALA A 677 37.27 30.35 35.77
C ALA A 677 37.34 29.44 34.52
N PRO A 678 38.21 28.41 34.57
CA PRO A 678 38.87 27.77 33.42
C PRO A 678 37.95 26.83 32.63
N PRO A 679 38.35 26.40 31.41
CA PRO A 679 37.43 25.79 30.47
C PRO A 679 37.00 24.39 30.93
N LEU A 680 35.69 24.16 30.96
CA LEU A 680 35.09 22.83 30.99
C LEU A 680 35.26 22.16 29.60
N PRO A 681 35.46 20.83 29.53
CA PRO A 681 35.55 20.10 28.28
C PRO A 681 34.14 19.98 27.67
N SER A 682 33.83 20.89 26.75
CA SER A 682 32.54 20.95 26.06
C SER A 682 32.69 20.59 24.58
N PRO A 683 31.77 19.80 23.99
CA PRO A 683 31.57 19.76 22.55
C PRO A 683 30.73 20.97 22.05
N PHE A 684 30.34 21.90 22.92
CA PHE A 684 29.53 23.07 22.57
C PHE A 684 30.40 24.18 21.97
N ILE A 685 30.30 24.35 20.65
CA ILE A 685 30.67 25.60 19.98
C ILE A 685 29.39 26.46 20.02
N GLY A 686 29.50 27.77 20.31
CA GLY A 686 28.33 28.65 20.52
C GLY A 686 27.42 28.82 19.29
N THR A 687 26.95 30.04 19.03
CA THR A 687 26.16 30.31 17.81
C THR A 687 27.01 30.51 16.56
N THR A 688 28.34 30.53 16.69
CA THR A 688 29.28 30.85 15.60
C THR A 688 30.46 29.87 15.56
N LEU A 689 30.78 29.32 14.38
CA LEU A 689 31.94 28.48 14.07
C LEU A 689 32.89 29.27 13.16
N CYS A 690 34.11 29.56 13.59
CA CYS A 690 35.10 30.36 12.83
C CYS A 690 36.26 29.51 12.31
N ARG A 691 37.05 30.05 11.35
CA ARG A 691 38.30 29.41 10.89
C ARG A 691 39.18 29.02 12.07
N GLY A 692 39.85 27.87 11.95
CA GLY A 692 40.64 27.27 13.03
C GLY A 692 39.83 26.45 14.05
N THR A 693 38.49 26.52 14.03
CA THR A 693 37.61 25.64 14.82
C THR A 693 36.88 24.65 13.92
N VAL A 694 36.70 23.42 14.40
CA VAL A 694 36.00 22.35 13.67
C VAL A 694 34.87 21.78 14.50
N LEU A 695 33.70 21.59 13.89
CA LEU A 695 32.58 20.87 14.50
C LEU A 695 32.71 19.38 14.15
N ARG A 696 32.80 18.51 15.15
CA ARG A 696 33.00 17.06 14.97
C ARG A 696 31.66 16.32 14.94
N SER A 697 31.63 15.11 14.38
CA SER A 697 30.48 14.20 14.48
C SER A 697 29.96 14.09 15.92
N GLY A 698 28.65 14.28 16.09
CA GLY A 698 27.97 14.29 17.38
C GLY A 698 27.94 15.66 18.07
N ALA A 699 28.68 16.66 17.57
CA ALA A 699 28.63 18.04 18.04
C ALA A 699 27.61 18.87 17.24
N PHE A 700 27.11 19.94 17.86
CA PHE A 700 26.08 20.81 17.29
C PHE A 700 26.32 22.27 17.66
N LEU A 701 25.84 23.18 16.82
CA LEU A 701 25.68 24.61 17.12
C LEU A 701 24.21 24.83 17.48
N ASN A 702 23.94 25.44 18.63
CA ASN A 702 22.58 25.63 19.13
C ASN A 702 22.41 27.01 19.79
N ARG A 703 21.20 27.57 19.68
CA ARG A 703 20.79 28.82 20.33
C ARG A 703 19.73 28.53 21.40
N LEU A 704 20.20 28.33 22.63
CA LEU A 704 19.39 27.84 23.77
C LEU A 704 18.37 28.85 24.33
N THR A 705 18.39 30.13 23.95
CA THR A 705 17.48 31.15 24.51
C THR A 705 16.05 31.08 23.98
N ALA A 706 15.82 30.39 22.86
CA ALA A 706 14.48 30.25 22.28
C ALA A 706 14.12 28.81 21.86
N GLY A 707 15.06 27.86 21.78
CA GLY A 707 14.75 26.44 21.59
C GLY A 707 14.39 26.01 20.15
N TYR A 708 14.39 26.90 19.17
CA TYR A 708 13.77 26.60 17.88
C TYR A 708 14.71 26.08 16.77
N CYS A 709 16.04 26.14 16.90
CA CYS A 709 16.96 25.84 15.78
C CYS A 709 18.27 25.18 16.21
N SER A 710 18.65 24.06 15.59
CA SER A 710 19.97 23.43 15.80
C SER A 710 20.64 23.06 14.48
N LEU A 711 21.95 23.32 14.37
CA LEU A 711 22.78 22.86 13.25
C LEU A 711 23.68 21.72 13.76
N THR A 712 23.39 20.48 13.35
CA THR A 712 23.96 19.26 13.94
C THR A 712 24.76 18.47 12.92
N MET A 713 26.00 18.10 13.25
CA MET A 713 26.80 17.15 12.46
C MET A 713 26.57 15.74 12.98
N ARG A 714 25.91 14.87 12.20
CA ARG A 714 25.67 13.48 12.60
C ARG A 714 26.92 12.61 12.46
N ASN A 715 26.85 11.42 13.06
CA ASN A 715 27.91 10.42 13.01
C ASN A 715 28.12 9.81 11.62
N ASP A 716 27.13 9.96 10.72
CA ASP A 716 27.17 9.55 9.31
C ASP A 716 27.67 10.67 8.38
N GLY A 717 28.08 11.82 8.92
CA GLY A 717 28.67 12.92 8.15
C GLY A 717 27.65 13.84 7.48
N ILE A 718 26.35 13.69 7.78
CA ILE A 718 25.30 14.56 7.28
C ILE A 718 25.13 15.74 8.24
N LEU A 719 25.15 16.97 7.70
CA LEU A 719 24.86 18.20 8.43
C LEU A 719 23.36 18.51 8.33
N PHE A 720 22.70 18.69 9.47
CA PHE A 720 21.26 18.95 9.59
C PHE A 720 20.98 20.30 10.22
N LEU A 721 20.11 21.10 9.61
CA LEU A 721 19.46 22.23 10.29
C LEU A 721 18.03 21.82 10.68
N ASP A 722 17.75 21.77 11.98
CA ASP A 722 16.51 21.23 12.55
C ASP A 722 15.74 22.28 13.37
N MET A 723 14.41 22.17 13.36
CA MET A 723 13.48 22.87 14.28
C MET A 723 12.64 21.84 15.05
N GLU A 724 12.21 22.13 16.28
CA GLU A 724 11.50 21.20 17.22
C GLU A 724 10.46 20.25 16.59
N THR A 725 9.81 20.65 15.50
CA THR A 725 8.74 19.91 14.83
C THR A 725 9.01 19.59 13.36
N ALA A 726 10.09 20.10 12.76
CA ALA A 726 10.38 19.96 11.33
C ALA A 726 11.84 20.24 10.95
N TYR A 727 12.36 19.46 10.00
CA TYR A 727 13.67 19.67 9.38
C TYR A 727 13.64 20.84 8.37
N ARG A 728 14.68 21.69 8.35
CA ARG A 728 14.81 22.83 7.43
C ARG A 728 15.58 22.49 6.16
N TRP A 729 16.78 21.92 6.29
CA TRP A 729 17.60 21.42 5.17
C TRP A 729 18.75 20.52 5.68
N SER A 730 19.35 19.74 4.79
CA SER A 730 20.49 18.86 5.09
C SER A 730 21.42 18.72 3.88
N THR A 731 22.65 18.26 4.12
CA THR A 731 23.67 18.12 3.09
C THR A 731 23.60 16.81 2.27
N GLU A 732 22.52 16.01 2.37
CA GLU A 732 22.38 14.62 1.86
C GLU A 732 23.58 14.09 1.05
N THR A 733 24.41 13.25 1.67
CA THR A 733 25.53 12.57 1.01
C THR A 733 25.10 11.16 0.59
N SER A 734 25.41 10.73 -0.63
CA SER A 734 25.20 9.34 -1.06
C SER A 734 26.07 8.39 -0.22
N PHE A 735 25.51 7.27 0.21
CA PHE A 735 26.16 6.20 0.99
C PHE A 735 27.49 5.75 0.37
N THR A 736 28.60 6.35 0.80
CA THR A 736 29.94 5.80 0.60
C THR A 736 30.37 5.11 1.90
N THR A 737 31.18 4.07 1.76
CA THR A 737 31.61 3.13 2.80
C THR A 737 32.57 3.72 3.85
N THR A 738 32.62 5.05 4.02
CA THR A 738 33.54 5.70 4.94
C THR A 738 32.94 5.77 6.34
N ARG A 739 33.71 5.30 7.33
CA ARG A 739 33.36 5.36 8.75
C ARG A 739 33.88 6.68 9.33
N GLY A 740 33.04 7.35 10.12
CA GLY A 740 33.41 8.56 10.85
C GLY A 740 34.58 8.36 11.84
N PRO A 741 34.96 9.41 12.58
CA PRO A 741 34.27 10.69 12.74
C PRO A 741 34.48 11.68 11.56
N PHE A 742 33.48 12.53 11.32
CA PHE A 742 33.53 13.62 10.35
C PHE A 742 33.80 14.97 11.03
N THR A 743 34.26 15.94 10.24
CA THR A 743 34.55 17.30 10.70
C THR A 743 34.03 18.36 9.74
N LEU A 744 33.37 19.39 10.26
CA LEU A 744 32.98 20.59 9.52
C LEU A 744 33.93 21.74 9.89
N GLY A 745 34.50 22.40 8.90
CA GLY A 745 35.38 23.55 9.10
C GLY A 745 35.77 24.24 7.79
N PHE A 746 36.59 25.29 7.87
CA PHE A 746 37.04 26.06 6.71
C PHE A 746 38.40 25.56 6.19
N GLU A 747 38.55 25.44 4.87
CA GLU A 747 39.83 25.20 4.19
C GLU A 747 40.60 26.51 3.97
N GLU A 748 41.91 26.48 4.20
CA GLU A 748 42.84 27.58 3.89
C GLU A 748 43.50 27.34 2.52
N PRO A 749 43.82 28.39 1.73
CA PRO A 749 43.62 29.82 2.01
C PRO A 749 42.23 30.37 1.60
N ASP A 750 41.47 29.58 0.85
CA ASP A 750 40.31 30.04 0.06
C ASP A 750 39.00 30.22 0.86
N GLY A 751 38.96 29.81 2.13
CA GLY A 751 37.78 30.00 2.99
C GLY A 751 36.60 29.13 2.66
N VAL A 752 36.84 27.99 2.01
CA VAL A 752 35.79 27.06 1.59
C VAL A 752 35.31 26.28 2.81
N LEU A 753 34.00 26.29 3.08
CA LEU A 753 33.43 25.51 4.16
C LEU A 753 33.32 24.04 3.71
N THR A 754 33.89 23.11 4.46
CA THR A 754 34.02 21.71 4.07
C THR A 754 33.60 20.74 5.16
N ILE A 755 33.02 19.60 4.75
CA ILE A 755 32.86 18.42 5.59
C ILE A 755 33.90 17.40 5.15
N LYS A 756 34.73 16.94 6.08
CA LYS A 756 35.80 15.95 5.85
C LYS A 756 35.54 14.68 6.64
N ASP A 757 35.84 13.53 6.04
CA ASP A 757 35.85 12.24 6.72
C ASP A 757 37.10 12.05 7.61
N ASN A 758 37.21 10.90 8.27
CA ASN A 758 38.32 10.60 9.16
C ASN A 758 39.68 10.48 8.44
N ALA A 759 39.69 10.34 7.11
CA ALA A 759 40.90 10.37 6.28
C ALA A 759 41.27 11.80 5.84
N GLY A 760 40.50 12.82 6.25
CA GLY A 760 40.69 14.20 5.85
C GLY A 760 40.19 14.51 4.43
N VAL A 761 39.48 13.57 3.79
CA VAL A 761 38.94 13.75 2.44
C VAL A 761 37.63 14.52 2.54
N ALA A 762 37.55 15.67 1.85
CA ALA A 762 36.33 16.48 1.84
C ALA A 762 35.22 15.82 1.01
N THR A 763 34.15 15.43 1.69
CA THR A 763 32.94 14.81 1.16
C THR A 763 31.89 15.84 0.71
N TRP A 764 31.94 17.05 1.28
CA TRP A 764 31.08 18.18 0.90
C TRP A 764 31.85 19.51 0.97
N ARG A 765 31.53 20.46 0.08
CA ARG A 765 32.16 21.78 0.01
C ARG A 765 31.12 22.86 -0.29
N TYR A 766 31.27 24.02 0.34
CA TYR A 766 30.50 25.23 0.08
C TYR A 766 31.42 26.42 -0.15
N TYR A 767 31.27 27.07 -1.31
CA TYR A 767 32.06 28.21 -1.75
C TYR A 767 31.35 29.53 -1.44
N ALA A 768 32.07 30.47 -0.83
CA ALA A 768 31.60 31.84 -0.62
C ALA A 768 31.50 32.61 -1.97
N PRO A 769 30.77 33.73 -2.04
CA PRO A 769 30.72 34.57 -3.24
C PRO A 769 32.12 34.94 -3.77
N ALA A 770 32.27 35.01 -5.09
CA ALA A 770 33.55 35.34 -5.72
C ALA A 770 34.06 36.71 -5.23
N GLY A 771 35.36 36.78 -4.90
CA GLY A 771 35.98 37.98 -4.32
C GLY A 771 35.77 38.18 -2.81
N THR A 772 35.12 37.23 -2.12
CA THR A 772 34.95 37.26 -0.65
C THR A 772 35.72 36.12 0.02
N SER A 773 36.04 36.29 1.31
CA SER A 773 36.78 35.30 2.12
C SER A 773 36.00 35.01 3.40
N ALA A 774 35.30 33.88 3.45
CA ALA A 774 34.49 33.51 4.60
C ALA A 774 35.36 33.15 5.81
N GLN A 775 35.09 33.79 6.94
CA GLN A 775 35.83 33.63 8.19
C GLN A 775 35.04 32.86 9.25
N CYS A 776 33.72 33.05 9.30
CA CYS A 776 32.87 32.36 10.27
C CYS A 776 31.52 31.95 9.68
N LEU A 777 30.90 30.94 10.29
CA LEU A 777 29.54 30.47 10.07
C LEU A 777 28.72 30.78 11.33
N GLN A 778 27.59 31.47 11.21
CA GLN A 778 26.77 31.90 12.34
C GLN A 778 25.31 31.40 12.19
N LEU A 779 24.72 30.90 13.27
CA LEU A 779 23.30 30.53 13.38
C LEU A 779 22.53 31.59 14.20
N LEU A 780 21.44 32.09 13.65
CA LEU A 780 20.58 33.12 14.26
C LEU A 780 19.28 32.55 14.87
N ASP A 781 18.49 33.39 15.54
CA ASP A 781 17.26 33.00 16.29
C ASP A 781 16.14 32.51 15.36
N ASP A 782 16.11 33.04 14.14
CA ASP A 782 15.13 32.74 13.09
C ASP A 782 15.51 31.48 12.28
N CYS A 783 16.48 30.70 12.77
CA CYS A 783 17.12 29.58 12.09
C CYS A 783 17.88 29.96 10.81
N THR A 784 18.24 31.23 10.62
CA THR A 784 19.06 31.66 9.49
C THR A 784 20.54 31.35 9.76
N VAL A 785 21.20 30.68 8.81
CA VAL A 785 22.65 30.43 8.84
C VAL A 785 23.35 31.44 7.92
N ARG A 786 24.41 32.13 8.40
CA ARG A 786 25.15 33.15 7.63
C ARG A 786 26.66 32.87 7.61
N LEU A 787 27.32 33.19 6.51
CA LEU A 787 28.78 33.31 6.45
C LEU A 787 29.20 34.75 6.72
N LEU A 788 30.20 34.94 7.55
CA LEU A 788 30.77 36.22 7.93
C LEU A 788 32.18 36.37 7.36
N ASP A 789 32.56 37.59 6.97
CA ASP A 789 33.95 37.93 6.65
C ASP A 789 34.78 38.31 7.90
N ALA A 790 36.01 38.79 7.69
CA ALA A 790 36.92 39.20 8.77
C ALA A 790 36.42 40.39 9.58
N SER A 791 35.49 41.18 9.05
CA SER A 791 34.85 42.30 9.75
C SER A 791 33.59 41.88 10.53
N ALA A 792 33.28 40.58 10.57
CA ALA A 792 32.03 40.00 11.07
C ALA A 792 30.79 40.43 10.28
N SER A 793 30.97 40.96 9.06
CA SER A 793 29.87 41.31 8.16
C SER A 793 29.37 40.08 7.43
N ALA A 794 28.05 39.93 7.32
CA ALA A 794 27.45 38.79 6.61
C ALA A 794 27.68 38.92 5.10
N ILE A 795 28.44 37.97 4.53
CA ILE A 795 28.76 37.90 3.10
C ILE A 795 27.90 36.88 2.35
N ALA A 796 27.27 35.92 3.04
CA ALA A 796 26.30 35.00 2.45
C ALA A 796 25.31 34.47 3.48
N ILE A 797 24.13 34.06 3.02
CA ILE A 797 23.13 33.32 3.81
C ILE A 797 23.03 31.89 3.25
N ILE A 798 23.04 30.90 4.13
CA ILE A 798 22.91 29.47 3.82
C ILE A 798 21.48 29.05 4.20
N ALA A 799 20.52 29.34 3.32
CA ALA A 799 19.11 28.97 3.47
C ALA A 799 18.49 28.60 2.12
N PRO A 800 17.54 27.65 2.06
CA PRO A 800 16.85 27.32 0.82
C PRO A 800 16.07 28.54 0.35
N VAL A 801 16.20 28.89 -0.93
CA VAL A 801 15.48 30.01 -1.53
C VAL A 801 14.04 29.53 -1.78
N SER A 802 13.03 30.25 -1.31
CA SER A 802 11.62 29.89 -1.59
C SER A 802 11.07 30.59 -2.83
N THR A 803 11.73 31.66 -3.28
CA THR A 803 11.35 32.49 -4.43
C THR A 803 12.60 33.00 -5.13
N LEU A 804 12.76 32.73 -6.42
CA LEU A 804 13.85 33.27 -7.24
C LEU A 804 13.37 34.59 -7.85
N ALA A 805 13.85 35.72 -7.35
CA ALA A 805 13.53 37.04 -7.87
C ALA A 805 14.32 37.38 -9.15
N ARG A 806 13.76 38.23 -10.00
CA ARG A 806 14.46 38.81 -11.16
C ARG A 806 15.70 39.59 -10.71
N GLY A 807 16.79 39.44 -11.46
CA GLY A 807 18.13 39.92 -11.06
C GLY A 807 18.88 38.99 -10.09
N SER A 808 18.24 37.97 -9.53
CA SER A 808 18.90 36.92 -8.75
C SER A 808 19.16 35.67 -9.59
N VAL A 809 20.12 34.84 -9.16
CA VAL A 809 20.45 33.55 -9.80
C VAL A 809 20.54 32.42 -8.77
N LEU A 810 20.07 31.22 -9.13
CA LEU A 810 20.44 29.96 -8.46
C LEU A 810 21.71 29.42 -9.11
N THR A 811 22.63 28.86 -8.34
CA THR A 811 23.93 28.36 -8.85
C THR A 811 24.08 26.88 -8.56
N SER A 812 24.46 26.07 -9.54
CA SER A 812 24.65 24.63 -9.39
C SER A 812 25.88 24.30 -8.52
N ALA A 813 25.86 23.13 -7.88
CA ALA A 813 27.07 22.57 -7.29
C ALA A 813 28.14 22.27 -8.36
N THR A 814 29.42 22.35 -8.01
CA THR A 814 30.53 22.35 -8.98
C THR A 814 31.27 21.01 -9.11
N ASN A 815 31.07 20.04 -8.19
CA ASN A 815 32.10 19.00 -7.98
C ASN A 815 31.64 17.53 -7.97
N SER A 816 30.34 17.18 -8.09
CA SER A 816 29.95 15.75 -8.19
C SER A 816 28.46 15.51 -8.56
N PRO A 817 28.15 14.42 -9.31
CA PRO A 817 26.78 13.92 -9.51
C PRO A 817 26.02 13.49 -8.27
N LEU A 818 26.71 13.39 -7.13
CA LEU A 818 26.16 12.96 -5.86
C LEU A 818 25.98 14.13 -4.87
N ASN A 819 26.32 15.36 -5.26
CA ASN A 819 26.40 16.53 -4.37
C ASN A 819 25.36 17.59 -4.76
N ILE A 820 24.07 17.27 -4.58
CA ILE A 820 22.93 18.13 -4.97
C ILE A 820 22.50 19.06 -3.82
N THR A 821 23.40 19.43 -2.91
CA THR A 821 23.01 19.83 -1.55
C THR A 821 23.72 21.08 -1.04
N THR A 822 23.66 22.16 -1.82
CA THR A 822 23.84 23.50 -1.25
C THR A 822 22.52 24.26 -1.33
N PRO A 823 22.10 25.03 -0.32
CA PRO A 823 20.84 25.79 -0.42
C PRO A 823 20.76 26.79 -1.59
N LYS A 824 21.88 27.07 -2.27
CA LYS A 824 22.01 27.94 -3.46
C LYS A 824 21.58 27.27 -4.77
N ASP A 825 21.52 25.94 -4.82
CA ASP A 825 21.15 25.20 -6.03
C ASP A 825 19.65 24.86 -6.08
N ARG A 826 18.88 25.23 -5.04
CA ARG A 826 17.50 24.77 -4.84
C ARG A 826 16.48 25.87 -4.54
N LEU A 827 15.29 25.69 -5.12
CA LEU A 827 14.07 26.42 -4.80
C LEU A 827 13.11 25.49 -4.03
N GLN A 828 12.72 25.85 -2.80
CA GLN A 828 11.89 25.00 -1.93
C GLN A 828 10.93 25.79 -1.03
N THR A 829 9.70 25.32 -0.87
CA THR A 829 8.69 25.92 0.04
C THR A 829 8.78 25.39 1.46
N PHE A 830 8.37 26.23 2.42
CA PHE A 830 8.25 25.85 3.82
C PHE A 830 7.18 24.76 3.96
N PHE A 831 7.52 23.63 4.59
CA PHE A 831 6.63 22.52 4.94
C PHE A 831 6.19 21.54 3.85
N THR A 832 6.81 21.49 2.66
CA THR A 832 6.36 20.52 1.64
C THR A 832 7.43 19.66 0.99
N PHE A 833 6.97 18.48 0.58
CA PHE A 833 7.64 17.39 -0.11
C PHE A 833 8.10 17.73 -1.54
N ASN A 834 8.28 19.00 -1.98
CA ASN A 834 8.68 19.32 -3.36
C ASN A 834 9.82 20.34 -3.42
N SER A 835 10.81 20.12 -4.31
CA SER A 835 11.95 21.04 -4.50
C SER A 835 12.45 21.05 -5.95
N LEU A 836 12.76 22.23 -6.49
CA LEU A 836 13.42 22.40 -7.79
C LEU A 836 14.94 22.55 -7.57
N ALA A 837 15.77 21.77 -8.25
CA ALA A 837 17.23 21.79 -8.09
C ALA A 837 17.95 21.96 -9.45
N LEU A 838 19.02 22.76 -9.45
CA LEU A 838 19.94 22.90 -10.58
C LEU A 838 21.17 22.00 -10.38
N GLY A 839 21.26 20.93 -11.17
CA GLY A 839 22.34 19.94 -11.11
C GLY A 839 23.67 20.46 -11.63
N TRP A 840 24.76 19.82 -11.20
CA TRP A 840 26.15 20.11 -11.60
C TRP A 840 26.41 20.01 -13.11
N ASN A 841 25.52 19.36 -13.86
CA ASN A 841 25.60 19.19 -15.31
C ASN A 841 24.65 20.15 -16.06
N GLY A 842 24.09 21.16 -15.38
CA GLY A 842 23.15 22.13 -15.93
C GLY A 842 21.71 21.64 -16.08
N SER A 843 21.39 20.42 -15.62
CA SER A 843 20.00 19.93 -15.62
C SER A 843 19.16 20.57 -14.52
N LEU A 844 17.93 20.95 -14.83
CA LEU A 844 16.95 21.48 -13.88
C LEU A 844 15.95 20.38 -13.53
N THR A 845 15.91 19.94 -12.27
CA THR A 845 15.11 18.79 -11.82
C THR A 845 14.11 19.17 -10.73
N LEU A 846 12.85 18.75 -10.87
CA LEU A 846 11.81 18.88 -9.86
C LEU A 846 11.62 17.53 -9.11
N TYR A 847 11.86 17.54 -7.81
CA TYR A 847 11.77 16.36 -6.93
C TYR A 847 10.50 16.33 -6.09
N ASN A 848 10.01 15.12 -5.80
CA ASN A 848 9.04 14.82 -4.76
C ASN A 848 9.74 14.06 -3.60
N ASN A 849 9.92 14.73 -2.47
CA ASN A 849 10.63 14.29 -1.29
C ASN A 849 9.63 13.69 -0.28
N TYR A 850 9.28 12.40 -0.38
CA TYR A 850 8.53 11.74 0.71
C TYR A 850 9.43 11.55 1.94
N GLY A 851 8.91 11.85 3.13
CA GLY A 851 9.67 11.88 4.37
C GLY A 851 10.51 10.62 4.68
N PHE A 852 11.63 10.88 5.36
CA PHE A 852 12.47 9.98 6.17
C PHE A 852 13.10 8.71 5.54
N SER A 853 12.85 8.37 4.27
CA SER A 853 13.43 7.17 3.64
C SER A 853 14.25 7.43 2.37
N GLY A 854 14.99 8.54 2.27
CA GLY A 854 16.09 8.71 1.29
C GLY A 854 15.78 8.46 -0.20
N SER A 855 14.52 8.32 -0.62
CA SER A 855 14.14 8.09 -2.01
C SER A 855 13.48 9.35 -2.57
N GLN A 856 14.28 10.23 -3.18
CA GLN A 856 13.76 11.33 -3.98
C GLN A 856 13.26 10.79 -5.33
N ILE A 857 11.98 10.98 -5.64
CA ILE A 857 11.43 10.62 -6.96
C ILE A 857 11.44 11.88 -7.83
N SER A 858 12.18 11.86 -8.95
CA SER A 858 12.15 12.94 -9.94
C SER A 858 10.79 12.94 -10.66
N ARG A 859 10.07 14.07 -10.61
CA ARG A 859 8.84 14.28 -11.39
C ARG A 859 9.14 14.76 -12.80
N TRP A 860 10.22 15.53 -12.95
CA TRP A 860 10.60 16.17 -14.20
C TRP A 860 12.07 16.59 -14.14
N SER A 861 12.78 16.46 -15.26
CA SER A 861 14.15 16.97 -15.42
C SER A 861 14.34 17.48 -16.84
N THR A 862 15.08 18.58 -16.99
CA THR A 862 15.66 18.93 -18.30
C THR A 862 16.84 18.01 -18.61
N PRO A 863 17.22 17.88 -19.90
CA PRO A 863 18.51 17.29 -20.27
C PRO A 863 19.69 18.03 -19.63
N SER A 864 20.86 17.39 -19.57
CA SER A 864 22.11 18.06 -19.22
C SER A 864 22.49 19.11 -20.26
N ALA A 865 23.19 20.15 -19.84
CA ALA A 865 23.66 21.22 -20.71
C ALA A 865 24.61 20.71 -21.82
N TYR A 866 25.37 19.65 -21.52
CA TYR A 866 26.27 18.99 -22.46
C TYR A 866 26.06 17.47 -22.40
N ALA A 867 26.27 16.79 -23.53
CA ALA A 867 26.12 15.33 -23.63
C ALA A 867 27.25 14.57 -22.89
N ASP A 868 28.43 15.17 -22.79
CA ASP A 868 29.60 14.61 -22.13
C ASP A 868 29.76 15.14 -20.69
N PRO A 869 29.78 14.26 -19.66
CA PRO A 869 30.03 14.60 -18.26
C PRO A 869 31.30 15.42 -18.02
N VAL A 870 32.39 15.17 -18.76
CA VAL A 870 33.66 15.88 -18.55
C VAL A 870 33.54 17.33 -19.02
N THR A 871 32.94 17.53 -20.19
CA THR A 871 32.62 18.85 -20.72
C THR A 871 31.62 19.60 -19.83
N ALA A 872 30.62 18.90 -19.28
CA ALA A 872 29.66 19.49 -18.37
C ALA A 872 30.32 19.96 -17.05
N LEU A 873 31.23 19.17 -16.49
CA LEU A 873 32.00 19.52 -15.30
C LEU A 873 32.98 20.67 -15.59
N ALA A 874 33.63 20.66 -16.74
CA ALA A 874 34.55 21.72 -17.16
C ALA A 874 33.85 23.08 -17.32
N ASN A 875 32.55 23.11 -17.62
CA ASN A 875 31.76 24.34 -17.79
C ASN A 875 30.87 24.69 -16.58
N ALA A 876 30.95 23.93 -15.48
CA ALA A 876 30.32 24.28 -14.20
C ALA A 876 31.06 25.44 -13.49
N PRO A 877 30.41 26.22 -12.59
CA PRO A 877 29.00 26.13 -12.19
C PRO A 877 28.03 26.65 -13.25
N TYR A 878 26.80 26.14 -13.20
CA TYR A 878 25.67 26.64 -13.98
C TYR A 878 24.84 27.61 -13.15
N THR A 879 24.15 28.56 -13.80
CA THR A 879 23.27 29.53 -13.11
C THR A 879 21.89 29.60 -13.74
N LEU A 880 20.81 29.48 -12.95
CA LEU A 880 19.43 29.73 -13.37
C LEU A 880 19.01 31.14 -12.97
N GLY A 881 18.52 31.96 -13.90
CA GLY A 881 18.00 33.29 -13.62
C GLY A 881 17.15 33.87 -14.74
N PHE A 882 16.65 35.09 -14.53
CA PHE A 882 15.92 35.84 -15.55
C PHE A 882 16.87 36.59 -16.48
N ARG A 883 16.59 36.57 -17.80
CA ARG A 883 17.31 37.34 -18.80
C ARG A 883 16.72 38.76 -18.90
N GLU A 884 17.59 39.75 -19.00
CA GLU A 884 17.19 41.14 -19.28
C GLU A 884 17.31 41.44 -20.79
N PRO A 885 16.36 42.17 -21.40
CA PRO A 885 15.17 42.80 -20.82
C PRO A 885 13.88 41.95 -20.91
N ASP A 886 13.91 40.81 -21.61
CA ASP A 886 12.72 40.03 -22.00
C ASP A 886 12.11 39.16 -20.88
N GLY A 887 12.80 39.01 -19.76
CA GLY A 887 12.32 38.24 -18.62
C GLY A 887 12.29 36.73 -18.85
N ALA A 888 12.99 36.20 -19.86
CA ALA A 888 13.06 34.75 -20.09
C ALA A 888 13.83 34.04 -18.97
N LEU A 889 13.41 32.82 -18.58
CA LEU A 889 14.16 31.99 -17.63
C LEU A 889 15.27 31.25 -18.36
N ILE A 890 16.51 31.34 -17.89
CA ILE A 890 17.67 30.78 -18.57
C ILE A 890 18.63 30.09 -17.62
N VAL A 891 19.22 28.98 -18.06
CA VAL A 891 20.41 28.38 -17.44
C VAL A 891 21.64 28.81 -18.23
N ARG A 892 22.67 29.33 -17.56
CA ARG A 892 23.98 29.69 -18.15
C ARG A 892 25.09 28.83 -17.60
N ASP A 893 26.08 28.51 -18.43
CA ASP A 893 27.35 27.92 -17.96
C ASP A 893 28.27 28.99 -17.32
N LYS A 894 29.44 28.57 -16.81
CA LYS A 894 30.42 29.48 -16.20
C LYS A 894 30.97 30.55 -17.15
N ASN A 895 30.89 30.32 -18.47
CA ASN A 895 31.38 31.22 -19.51
C ASN A 895 30.27 32.18 -19.98
N GLY A 896 29.06 32.10 -19.40
CA GLY A 896 27.92 32.94 -19.75
C GLY A 896 27.11 32.43 -20.96
N VAL A 897 27.37 31.22 -21.45
CA VAL A 897 26.63 30.60 -22.56
C VAL A 897 25.28 30.08 -22.05
N ASN A 898 24.19 30.48 -22.72
CA ASN A 898 22.85 29.97 -22.40
C ASN A 898 22.75 28.50 -22.84
N THR A 899 22.55 27.60 -21.88
CA THR A 899 22.46 26.14 -22.09
C THR A 899 21.02 25.63 -22.02
N TRP A 900 20.11 26.39 -21.42
CA TRP A 900 18.67 26.15 -21.45
C TRP A 900 17.92 27.48 -21.40
N THR A 901 16.75 27.58 -22.05
CA THR A 901 15.93 28.79 -22.08
C THR A 901 14.45 28.44 -22.12
N TYR A 902 13.67 29.09 -21.28
CA TYR A 902 12.21 29.09 -21.29
C TYR A 902 11.71 30.51 -21.60
N THR A 903 11.14 30.67 -22.79
CA THR A 903 10.58 31.94 -23.28
C THR A 903 9.18 32.15 -22.72
N MET A 904 8.87 33.38 -22.31
CA MET A 904 7.53 33.73 -21.82
C MET A 904 6.50 33.72 -22.99
N PRO A 905 5.23 33.36 -22.75
CA PRO A 905 4.19 33.36 -23.79
C PRO A 905 3.93 34.77 -24.38
N ASP A 906 3.70 34.85 -25.70
CA ASP A 906 3.40 36.09 -26.41
C ASP A 906 2.09 36.75 -25.94
N GLY A 907 2.07 38.09 -25.83
CA GLY A 907 0.88 38.88 -25.48
C GLY A 907 0.75 39.25 -24.00
N ASN A 908 1.70 38.88 -23.14
CA ASN A 908 1.69 39.26 -21.73
C ASN A 908 2.31 40.65 -21.53
N THR A 909 1.52 41.62 -21.05
CA THR A 909 2.00 43.00 -20.76
C THR A 909 2.71 43.11 -19.41
N ASP A 910 2.60 42.06 -18.58
CA ASP A 910 3.16 42.05 -17.23
C ASP A 910 4.61 41.52 -17.22
N SER A 911 5.52 42.30 -16.62
CA SER A 911 6.94 41.95 -16.58
C SER A 911 7.22 40.85 -15.54
N PRO A 912 7.85 39.72 -15.90
CA PRO A 912 8.24 38.66 -14.95
C PRO A 912 9.10 39.20 -13.83
N GLN A 913 8.78 38.89 -12.58
CA GLN A 913 9.51 39.34 -11.39
C GLN A 913 10.00 38.22 -10.49
N SER A 914 9.34 37.06 -10.46
CA SER A 914 9.80 35.96 -9.63
C SER A 914 9.35 34.57 -10.10
N LEU A 915 10.07 33.53 -9.68
CA LEU A 915 9.74 32.11 -9.88
C LEU A 915 9.55 31.44 -8.50
N VAL A 916 8.46 30.68 -8.33
CA VAL A 916 8.11 29.96 -7.10
C VAL A 916 7.76 28.49 -7.37
N VAL A 917 8.03 27.61 -6.40
CA VAL A 917 7.51 26.22 -6.38
C VAL A 917 6.24 26.19 -5.54
N GLN A 918 5.18 25.54 -6.02
CA GLN A 918 3.92 25.37 -5.29
C GLN A 918 3.87 24.04 -4.52
N GLN A 919 3.07 23.99 -3.46
CA GLN A 919 2.92 22.79 -2.61
C GLN A 919 2.48 21.53 -3.38
N ASN A 920 1.70 21.69 -4.44
CA ASN A 920 1.22 20.62 -5.32
C ASN A 920 2.24 20.18 -6.39
N GLY A 921 3.43 20.81 -6.43
CA GLY A 921 4.51 20.46 -7.35
C GLY A 921 4.47 21.21 -8.70
N TYR A 922 3.77 22.33 -8.81
CA TYR A 922 3.85 23.21 -10.00
C TYR A 922 4.87 24.33 -9.82
N LEU A 923 5.46 24.81 -10.92
CA LEU A 923 6.31 25.98 -10.96
C LEU A 923 5.51 27.18 -11.47
N GLN A 924 5.63 28.35 -10.86
CA GLN A 924 4.91 29.55 -11.28
C GLN A 924 5.83 30.76 -11.40
N VAL A 925 5.66 31.51 -12.48
CA VAL A 925 6.28 32.82 -12.68
C VAL A 925 5.28 33.89 -12.31
N LEU A 926 5.67 34.85 -11.47
CA LEU A 926 4.81 35.91 -10.94
C LEU A 926 5.26 37.30 -11.43
N ASN A 927 4.30 38.23 -11.53
CA ASN A 927 4.54 39.65 -11.81
C ASN A 927 4.86 40.44 -10.51
N ALA A 928 5.01 41.77 -10.63
CA ALA A 928 5.36 42.65 -9.50
C ALA A 928 4.29 42.71 -8.39
N THR A 929 3.02 42.41 -8.69
CA THR A 929 1.93 42.39 -7.71
C THR A 929 1.66 41.00 -7.13
N GLY A 930 2.46 39.99 -7.51
CA GLY A 930 2.29 38.60 -7.09
C GLY A 930 1.26 37.82 -7.92
N GLY A 931 0.73 38.40 -8.98
CA GLY A 931 -0.14 37.72 -9.94
C GLY A 931 0.62 36.70 -10.78
N VAL A 932 0.00 35.55 -11.05
CA VAL A 932 0.60 34.45 -11.83
C VAL A 932 0.62 34.83 -13.32
N ILE A 933 1.81 34.98 -13.89
CA ILE A 933 2.05 35.22 -15.32
C ILE A 933 1.91 33.91 -16.09
N VAL A 934 2.57 32.84 -15.61
CA VAL A 934 2.52 31.52 -16.21
C VAL A 934 2.76 30.43 -15.17
N THR A 935 2.03 29.33 -15.29
CA THR A 935 2.31 28.08 -14.57
C THR A 935 3.04 27.13 -15.51
N ILE A 936 4.26 26.74 -15.15
CA ILE A 936 5.10 25.80 -15.90
C ILE A 936 4.72 24.38 -15.43
N PHE A 937 3.97 23.65 -16.27
CA PHE A 937 3.54 22.26 -16.06
C PHE A 937 4.61 21.25 -16.54
N PRO A 938 4.80 20.09 -15.88
CA PRO A 938 5.48 18.96 -16.50
C PRO A 938 4.51 17.83 -16.94
N PRO A 939 4.55 17.32 -18.19
CA PRO A 939 4.81 18.03 -19.47
C PRO A 939 3.79 17.68 -20.60
N PRO A 940 3.80 18.45 -21.70
CA PRO A 940 3.78 17.90 -23.07
C PRO A 940 5.09 18.20 -23.83
N PRO A 941 5.40 17.49 -24.93
CA PRO A 941 6.53 17.77 -25.83
C PRO A 941 6.42 19.17 -26.50
N PRO A 942 7.52 19.72 -27.06
CA PRO A 942 7.60 21.13 -27.46
C PRO A 942 6.72 21.47 -28.68
N PRO A 943 6.21 22.71 -28.78
CA PRO A 943 5.50 23.20 -29.97
C PRO A 943 6.43 23.40 -31.18
N PRO A 944 5.90 23.37 -32.41
CA PRO A 944 6.68 23.50 -33.65
C PRO A 944 7.21 24.93 -33.84
N SER A 945 8.43 25.05 -34.38
CA SER A 945 8.97 26.32 -34.89
C SER A 945 8.30 26.72 -36.23
N PRO A 946 8.21 28.01 -36.59
CA PRO A 946 7.55 28.45 -37.81
C PRO A 946 8.31 28.02 -39.08
N PRO A 947 7.63 27.89 -40.23
CA PRO A 947 8.24 27.42 -41.47
C PRO A 947 9.20 28.49 -42.05
N SER A 948 10.37 28.03 -42.48
CA SER A 948 11.20 28.78 -43.45
C SER A 948 10.62 28.62 -44.87
N PRO A 949 10.87 29.55 -45.81
CA PRO A 949 10.23 29.53 -47.13
C PRO A 949 10.67 28.31 -47.97
N PRO A 950 9.84 27.88 -48.95
CA PRO A 950 10.07 26.66 -49.70
C PRO A 950 11.24 26.81 -50.67
N GLN A 951 12.14 25.82 -50.71
CA GLN A 951 12.98 25.59 -51.87
C GLN A 951 12.27 24.66 -52.87
N PRO A 952 12.45 24.87 -54.20
CA PRO A 952 11.66 24.22 -55.24
C PRO A 952 12.04 22.74 -55.45
N PRO A 953 11.10 21.91 -55.93
CA PRO A 953 11.33 20.50 -56.19
C PRO A 953 12.04 20.29 -57.53
N SER A 954 12.92 19.28 -57.60
CA SER A 954 13.34 18.68 -58.87
C SER A 954 12.81 17.24 -58.98
N PRO A 955 12.40 16.77 -60.17
CA PRO A 955 11.41 15.71 -60.35
C PRO A 955 12.04 14.39 -60.80
N PHE A 956 11.34 13.26 -60.61
CA PHE A 956 11.23 12.23 -61.67
C PHE A 956 9.90 11.45 -61.55
N PRO A 957 9.34 10.95 -62.68
CA PRO A 957 7.93 10.56 -62.85
C PRO A 957 7.67 9.04 -62.72
N PRO A 958 6.38 8.60 -62.70
CA PRO A 958 5.98 7.24 -62.35
C PRO A 958 5.68 6.35 -63.57
N GLY A 959 6.00 5.05 -63.46
CA GLY A 959 5.40 3.99 -64.27
C GLY A 959 4.27 3.30 -63.49
N THR A 960 3.12 3.10 -64.12
CA THR A 960 1.95 2.41 -63.55
C THR A 960 2.23 0.93 -63.26
N VAL A 961 1.96 0.51 -62.03
CA VAL A 961 2.27 -0.82 -61.52
C VAL A 961 1.02 -1.68 -61.50
N VAL A 962 1.04 -2.82 -62.18
CA VAL A 962 0.00 -3.86 -62.12
C VAL A 962 0.40 -4.93 -61.09
N CYS A 963 -0.47 -5.20 -60.11
CA CYS A 963 -0.33 -6.25 -59.10
C CYS A 963 -0.76 -7.62 -59.64
N ASP A 964 -0.09 -8.68 -59.19
CA ASP A 964 -0.33 -10.06 -59.61
C ASP A 964 -1.29 -10.79 -58.63
N PRO A 965 -2.36 -11.48 -59.09
CA PRO A 965 -3.56 -11.78 -58.30
C PRO A 965 -3.51 -13.03 -57.40
N SER A 966 -2.36 -13.65 -57.15
CA SER A 966 -2.33 -14.85 -56.29
C SER A 966 -2.68 -14.58 -54.82
N ALA A 967 -3.35 -15.55 -54.18
CA ALA A 967 -4.37 -15.37 -53.13
C ALA A 967 -3.95 -14.67 -51.81
N ASP A 968 -2.68 -14.69 -51.41
CA ASP A 968 -2.29 -14.18 -50.07
C ASP A 968 -2.26 -12.65 -49.97
N TYR A 969 -2.16 -11.94 -51.10
CA TYR A 969 -2.04 -10.46 -51.12
C TYR A 969 -2.97 -9.77 -52.13
N ALA A 970 -3.86 -10.53 -52.79
CA ALA A 970 -4.81 -9.99 -53.76
C ALA A 970 -5.74 -8.95 -53.12
N GLY A 971 -6.30 -9.27 -51.94
CA GLY A 971 -7.18 -8.35 -51.19
C GLY A 971 -6.48 -7.06 -50.75
N ALA A 972 -5.20 -7.15 -50.38
CA ALA A 972 -4.37 -6.00 -50.00
C ALA A 972 -4.15 -5.03 -51.17
N CYS A 973 -3.92 -5.56 -52.37
CA CYS A 973 -3.78 -4.70 -53.55
C CYS A 973 -5.14 -4.12 -54.02
N THR A 974 -6.25 -4.83 -53.84
CA THR A 974 -7.60 -4.29 -54.12
C THR A 974 -8.01 -3.20 -53.11
N GLN A 975 -7.59 -3.30 -51.85
CA GLN A 975 -7.77 -2.27 -50.82
C GLN A 975 -7.09 -0.95 -51.19
N CYS A 976 -5.91 -0.97 -51.82
CA CYS A 976 -5.26 0.24 -52.34
C CYS A 976 -6.14 1.02 -53.34
N ASP A 977 -7.02 0.34 -54.09
CA ASP A 977 -7.95 1.00 -55.01
C ASP A 977 -9.23 1.50 -54.35
N ASN A 978 -9.74 0.75 -53.39
CA ASN A 978 -11.07 0.96 -52.81
C ASN A 978 -11.05 1.92 -51.62
N THR A 979 -9.90 2.13 -50.99
CA THR A 979 -9.77 3.02 -49.83
C THR A 979 -9.64 4.47 -50.28
N ALA A 980 -10.72 5.23 -50.14
CA ALA A 980 -10.83 6.63 -50.56
C ALA A 980 -9.79 7.57 -49.93
N SER A 981 -9.23 7.19 -48.77
CA SER A 981 -8.23 7.98 -48.05
C SER A 981 -6.79 7.80 -48.58
N ILE A 982 -6.59 6.92 -49.57
CA ILE A 982 -5.31 6.67 -50.25
C ILE A 982 -5.29 7.51 -51.54
N VAL A 983 -4.47 8.54 -51.51
CA VAL A 983 -4.42 9.57 -52.56
C VAL A 983 -3.55 9.13 -53.75
N ASP A 984 -2.49 8.36 -53.50
CA ASP A 984 -1.63 7.76 -54.53
C ASP A 984 -1.76 6.23 -54.52
N LYS A 985 -2.76 5.76 -55.29
CA LYS A 985 -3.10 4.35 -55.39
C LYS A 985 -1.97 3.53 -56.02
N ASN A 986 -1.22 4.10 -56.95
CA ASN A 986 -0.14 3.40 -57.64
C ASN A 986 1.08 3.19 -56.73
N ALA A 987 1.43 4.19 -55.89
CA ALA A 987 2.46 4.03 -54.89
C ALA A 987 2.09 2.96 -53.84
N CYS A 988 0.82 2.90 -53.43
CA CYS A 988 0.32 1.87 -52.52
C CYS A 988 0.48 0.47 -53.12
N LYS A 989 0.02 0.26 -54.36
CA LYS A 989 0.13 -1.02 -55.06
C LYS A 989 1.58 -1.46 -55.29
N GLN A 990 2.47 -0.51 -55.61
CA GLN A 990 3.89 -0.79 -55.77
C GLN A 990 4.55 -1.21 -54.45
N CYS A 991 4.14 -0.62 -53.34
CA CYS A 991 4.57 -1.06 -52.00
C CYS A 991 4.14 -2.50 -51.72
N VAL A 992 2.85 -2.83 -51.92
CA VAL A 992 2.31 -4.18 -51.73
C VAL A 992 3.04 -5.21 -52.61
N LYS A 993 3.32 -4.87 -53.87
CA LYS A 993 4.06 -5.73 -54.80
C LYS A 993 5.50 -5.99 -54.34
N ASN A 994 6.19 -4.96 -53.86
CA ASN A 994 7.57 -5.08 -53.36
C ASN A 994 7.65 -5.91 -52.07
N VAL A 995 6.64 -5.79 -51.20
CA VAL A 995 6.52 -6.65 -50.00
C VAL A 995 6.27 -8.12 -50.39
N LYS A 996 5.37 -8.38 -51.36
CA LYS A 996 5.13 -9.73 -51.90
C LYS A 996 6.40 -10.34 -52.49
N ALA A 997 7.16 -9.57 -53.27
CA ALA A 997 8.41 -10.03 -53.90
C ALA A 997 9.51 -10.36 -52.88
N ALA A 998 9.46 -9.79 -51.68
CA ALA A 998 10.42 -10.02 -50.61
C ALA A 998 10.06 -11.17 -49.64
N GLY A 999 8.85 -11.74 -49.76
CA GLY A 999 8.39 -12.88 -48.96
C GLY A 999 7.96 -12.54 -47.52
N SER A 1000 7.42 -13.54 -46.81
CA SER A 1000 6.79 -13.39 -45.46
C SER A 1000 7.74 -12.92 -44.34
N THR A 1001 9.05 -12.91 -44.60
CA THR A 1001 10.08 -12.41 -43.68
C THR A 1001 10.30 -10.90 -43.77
N ALA A 1002 9.68 -10.20 -44.74
CA ALA A 1002 9.91 -8.78 -44.98
C ALA A 1002 9.06 -7.82 -44.12
N PHE A 1003 8.14 -8.31 -43.28
CA PHE A 1003 7.35 -7.44 -42.40
C PHE A 1003 8.21 -6.69 -41.36
N SER A 1004 9.34 -7.27 -40.96
CA SER A 1004 10.36 -6.60 -40.13
C SER A 1004 11.10 -5.48 -40.87
N ASN A 1005 11.08 -5.48 -42.20
CA ASN A 1005 11.74 -4.47 -43.03
C ASN A 1005 10.83 -3.28 -43.38
N CYS A 1006 9.50 -3.38 -43.18
CA CYS A 1006 8.61 -2.22 -43.27
C CYS A 1006 8.95 -1.13 -42.24
N LEU A 1007 9.40 -1.53 -41.05
CA LEU A 1007 9.92 -0.61 -40.02
C LEU A 1007 11.30 -0.03 -40.36
N SER A 1008 11.97 -0.57 -41.38
CA SER A 1008 13.28 -0.10 -41.86
C SER A 1008 13.20 0.66 -43.20
N CYS A 1009 12.01 0.99 -43.69
CA CYS A 1009 11.81 1.60 -45.01
C CYS A 1009 12.31 3.05 -45.17
N GLY A 1010 12.98 3.61 -44.16
CA GLY A 1010 13.68 4.89 -44.28
C GLY A 1010 15.00 4.82 -45.07
N THR A 1011 15.60 3.64 -45.24
CA THR A 1011 16.94 3.51 -45.84
C THR A 1011 16.97 2.89 -47.24
N SER A 1012 15.87 2.28 -47.74
CA SER A 1012 15.90 1.49 -49.00
C SER A 1012 14.93 1.94 -50.12
N GLY A 1013 14.28 3.10 -50.01
CA GLY A 1013 13.70 3.79 -51.17
C GLY A 1013 12.33 3.33 -51.70
N PHE A 1014 11.50 2.64 -50.92
CA PHE A 1014 10.22 2.09 -51.41
C PHE A 1014 9.07 3.11 -51.58
N SER A 1015 9.10 4.22 -50.82
CA SER A 1015 8.36 5.48 -51.02
C SER A 1015 8.88 6.46 -49.97
N SER A 1016 8.96 7.76 -50.24
CA SER A 1016 9.38 8.76 -49.23
C SER A 1016 8.20 9.35 -48.44
N ASN A 1017 6.96 8.99 -48.78
CA ASN A 1017 5.75 9.57 -48.19
C ASN A 1017 5.24 8.73 -47.00
N LYS A 1018 5.45 9.24 -45.77
CA LYS A 1018 5.09 8.59 -44.50
C LYS A 1018 3.60 8.32 -44.31
N ASP A 1019 2.73 9.15 -44.88
CA ASP A 1019 1.27 8.99 -44.72
C ASP A 1019 0.73 7.82 -45.55
N VAL A 1020 1.30 7.62 -46.74
CA VAL A 1020 1.00 6.46 -47.59
C VAL A 1020 1.58 5.18 -46.96
N GLN A 1021 2.75 5.26 -46.32
CA GLN A 1021 3.38 4.14 -45.61
C GLN A 1021 2.54 3.67 -44.41
N ASN A 1022 2.11 4.59 -43.55
CA ASN A 1022 1.34 4.26 -42.35
C ASN A 1022 -0.04 3.68 -42.68
N LYS A 1023 -0.74 4.27 -43.67
CA LYS A 1023 -2.05 3.75 -44.10
C LYS A 1023 -1.96 2.40 -44.80
N CYS A 1024 -0.95 2.18 -45.65
CA CYS A 1024 -0.76 0.88 -46.31
C CYS A 1024 -0.46 -0.24 -45.29
N LEU A 1025 0.29 0.06 -44.22
CA LEU A 1025 0.61 -0.91 -43.16
C LEU A 1025 -0.58 -1.23 -42.24
N LEU A 1026 -1.42 -0.23 -41.95
CA LEU A 1026 -2.54 -0.35 -41.00
C LEU A 1026 -3.82 -0.86 -41.67
N ASP A 1027 -4.09 -0.44 -42.90
CA ASP A 1027 -5.39 -0.66 -43.54
C ASP A 1027 -5.34 -1.76 -44.62
N CYS A 1028 -4.17 -2.03 -45.22
CA CYS A 1028 -4.06 -2.93 -46.38
C CYS A 1028 -3.41 -4.29 -46.09
N VAL A 1029 -2.78 -4.51 -44.94
CA VAL A 1029 -2.16 -5.81 -44.58
C VAL A 1029 -3.10 -6.64 -43.68
N PRO A 1030 -3.33 -7.95 -43.96
CA PRO A 1030 -4.17 -8.82 -43.12
C PRO A 1030 -3.75 -8.87 -41.63
N GLN A 1031 -4.74 -8.78 -40.71
CA GLN A 1031 -4.51 -8.69 -39.26
C GLN A 1031 -3.79 -9.90 -38.64
N ASN A 1032 -3.87 -11.08 -39.25
CA ASN A 1032 -3.16 -12.28 -38.81
C ASN A 1032 -1.62 -12.17 -38.98
N VAL A 1033 -1.13 -11.23 -39.80
CA VAL A 1033 0.31 -10.92 -39.93
C VAL A 1033 0.77 -9.92 -38.84
N VAL A 1034 -0.15 -9.14 -38.26
CA VAL A 1034 0.13 -8.13 -37.21
C VAL A 1034 0.50 -8.78 -35.86
N ALA A 1035 0.10 -10.03 -35.63
CA ALA A 1035 0.52 -10.83 -34.47
C ALA A 1035 2.05 -10.99 -34.36
N GLY A 1036 2.79 -10.82 -35.46
CA GLY A 1036 4.26 -10.83 -35.48
C GLY A 1036 4.93 -9.68 -34.71
N LYS A 1037 4.20 -8.69 -34.18
CA LYS A 1037 4.79 -7.62 -33.36
C LYS A 1037 5.49 -8.14 -32.10
N ALA A 1038 4.93 -9.17 -31.45
CA ALA A 1038 5.46 -9.72 -30.20
C ALA A 1038 6.77 -10.50 -30.38
N SER A 1039 6.87 -11.30 -31.46
CA SER A 1039 8.08 -12.07 -31.77
C SER A 1039 9.23 -11.20 -32.32
N ASN A 1040 8.92 -10.06 -32.92
CA ASN A 1040 9.90 -9.30 -33.70
C ASN A 1040 10.63 -8.21 -32.90
N CYS A 1041 9.99 -7.58 -31.90
CA CYS A 1041 10.72 -6.67 -31.00
C CYS A 1041 11.71 -7.43 -30.12
N TRP A 1042 11.37 -8.67 -29.74
CA TRP A 1042 12.31 -9.56 -29.07
C TRP A 1042 13.52 -9.87 -29.97
N ASN A 1043 13.31 -10.32 -31.21
CA ASN A 1043 14.42 -10.63 -32.15
C ASN A 1043 15.32 -9.43 -32.52
N VAL A 1044 14.77 -8.21 -32.56
CA VAL A 1044 15.56 -6.98 -32.82
C VAL A 1044 16.36 -6.57 -31.59
N CYS A 1045 15.77 -6.63 -30.39
CA CYS A 1045 16.47 -6.32 -29.13
C CYS A 1045 17.49 -7.38 -28.71
N GLU A 1046 17.36 -8.60 -29.24
CA GLU A 1046 18.26 -9.72 -29.00
C GLU A 1046 19.48 -9.79 -29.92
N ASN A 1047 19.54 -8.99 -30.99
CA ASN A 1047 20.68 -8.98 -31.90
C ASN A 1047 21.71 -7.93 -31.43
N PRO A 1048 22.85 -8.34 -30.82
CA PRO A 1048 23.80 -7.39 -30.23
C PRO A 1048 24.39 -6.45 -31.27
N ALA A 1049 24.49 -6.88 -32.53
CA ALA A 1049 25.03 -6.06 -33.61
C ALA A 1049 24.09 -4.89 -34.01
N LEU A 1050 22.79 -4.97 -33.71
CA LEU A 1050 21.81 -3.93 -34.07
C LEU A 1050 21.57 -2.90 -32.96
N VAL A 1051 21.86 -3.26 -31.70
CA VAL A 1051 21.50 -2.46 -30.51
C VAL A 1051 22.71 -2.03 -29.68
N ALA A 1052 23.84 -2.76 -29.73
CA ALA A 1052 24.93 -2.53 -28.77
C ALA A 1052 25.75 -1.24 -29.03
N SER A 1053 25.70 -0.68 -30.24
CA SER A 1053 26.48 0.51 -30.65
C SER A 1053 25.66 1.77 -30.90
N ASP A 1054 24.32 1.70 -30.92
CA ASP A 1054 23.44 2.84 -31.24
C ASP A 1054 22.44 3.12 -30.10
N LEU A 1055 22.64 4.25 -29.41
CA LEU A 1055 21.82 4.68 -28.27
C LEU A 1055 20.40 5.11 -28.66
N GLY A 1056 20.16 5.53 -29.91
CA GLY A 1056 18.82 5.89 -30.39
C GLY A 1056 17.90 4.67 -30.46
N ARG A 1057 18.44 3.59 -31.04
CA ARG A 1057 17.75 2.29 -31.18
C ARG A 1057 17.49 1.59 -29.85
N ILE A 1058 18.28 1.90 -28.82
CA ILE A 1058 18.05 1.43 -27.45
C ILE A 1058 16.76 2.03 -26.88
N SER A 1059 16.48 3.31 -27.12
CA SER A 1059 15.24 3.93 -26.63
C SER A 1059 14.01 3.41 -27.37
N GLU A 1060 14.13 3.10 -28.67
CA GLU A 1060 13.09 2.43 -29.45
C GLU A 1060 12.87 0.98 -29.00
N CYS A 1061 13.93 0.24 -28.67
CA CYS A 1061 13.82 -1.11 -28.08
C CYS A 1061 13.15 -1.07 -26.71
N ILE A 1062 13.58 -0.16 -25.82
CA ILE A 1062 12.96 0.02 -24.50
C ILE A 1062 11.50 0.43 -24.65
N GLY A 1063 11.17 1.35 -25.57
CA GLY A 1063 9.80 1.74 -25.87
C GLY A 1063 8.95 0.59 -26.41
N CYS A 1064 9.50 -0.25 -27.31
CA CYS A 1064 8.78 -1.40 -27.82
C CYS A 1064 8.57 -2.47 -26.72
N VAL A 1065 9.57 -2.73 -25.87
CA VAL A 1065 9.48 -3.76 -24.81
C VAL A 1065 8.62 -3.28 -23.63
N THR A 1066 8.67 -2.00 -23.26
CA THR A 1066 7.86 -1.43 -22.16
C THR A 1066 6.38 -1.30 -22.50
N SER A 1067 6.03 -1.17 -23.79
CA SER A 1067 4.62 -1.20 -24.24
C SER A 1067 4.01 -2.61 -24.27
N MET A 1068 4.79 -3.67 -23.99
CA MET A 1068 4.34 -5.08 -24.03
C MET A 1068 3.95 -5.70 -22.67
N GLY A 1069 4.10 -4.98 -21.55
CA GLY A 1069 3.40 -5.28 -20.28
C GLY A 1069 3.72 -6.61 -19.55
N SER A 1070 4.75 -7.38 -19.91
CA SER A 1070 5.06 -8.68 -19.26
C SER A 1070 6.16 -8.62 -18.17
N ALA A 1071 6.20 -9.62 -17.27
CA ALA A 1071 7.15 -9.69 -16.14
C ALA A 1071 8.64 -9.78 -16.55
N TYR A 1072 8.93 -10.09 -17.81
CA TYR A 1072 10.30 -10.20 -18.34
C TYR A 1072 10.89 -8.84 -18.79
N VAL A 1073 10.03 -7.82 -18.89
CA VAL A 1073 10.40 -6.43 -19.25
C VAL A 1073 11.40 -5.84 -18.26
N GLY A 1074 11.28 -6.17 -16.98
CA GLY A 1074 12.19 -5.66 -15.94
C GLY A 1074 13.63 -6.13 -16.13
N ILE A 1075 13.84 -7.40 -16.51
CA ILE A 1075 15.16 -8.02 -16.60
C ILE A 1075 15.91 -7.51 -17.84
N CYS A 1076 15.25 -7.45 -19.00
CA CYS A 1076 15.83 -6.88 -20.21
C CYS A 1076 16.07 -5.38 -20.05
N ASN A 1077 15.11 -4.64 -19.48
CA ASN A 1077 15.29 -3.21 -19.21
C ASN A 1077 16.47 -2.98 -18.24
N SER A 1078 16.63 -3.81 -17.20
CA SER A 1078 17.80 -3.74 -16.32
C SER A 1078 19.11 -4.09 -17.03
N CYS A 1079 19.20 -5.18 -17.83
CA CYS A 1079 20.44 -5.47 -18.59
C CYS A 1079 20.82 -4.33 -19.55
N ILE A 1080 19.82 -3.68 -20.16
CA ILE A 1080 20.03 -2.57 -21.11
C ILE A 1080 20.40 -1.27 -20.39
N GLN A 1081 19.71 -0.94 -19.28
CA GLN A 1081 19.88 0.29 -18.50
C GLN A 1081 21.15 0.27 -17.63
N THR A 1082 21.45 -0.87 -16.98
CA THR A 1082 22.56 -0.98 -16.02
C THR A 1082 23.94 -0.92 -16.68
N TYR A 1083 24.04 -1.28 -17.98
CA TYR A 1083 25.31 -1.32 -18.71
C TYR A 1083 25.38 -0.35 -19.90
N LEU A 1084 24.61 0.77 -19.85
CA LEU A 1084 24.69 1.85 -20.84
C LEU A 1084 26.15 2.29 -21.02
N GLY A 1085 26.71 2.05 -22.21
CA GLY A 1085 28.07 2.44 -22.57
C GLY A 1085 29.07 1.29 -22.79
N VAL A 1086 28.76 0.04 -22.42
CA VAL A 1086 29.70 -1.11 -22.60
C VAL A 1086 29.06 -2.22 -23.44
N PRO A 1087 29.28 -2.24 -24.78
CA PRO A 1087 28.59 -3.12 -25.73
C PRO A 1087 28.69 -4.62 -25.42
N THR A 1088 29.87 -5.08 -24.99
CA THR A 1088 30.20 -6.49 -24.73
C THR A 1088 29.51 -7.05 -23.47
N PHE A 1089 29.39 -6.25 -22.40
CA PHE A 1089 28.70 -6.66 -21.17
C PHE A 1089 27.18 -6.77 -21.38
N ARG A 1090 26.61 -5.86 -22.19
CA ARG A 1090 25.19 -5.90 -22.57
C ARG A 1090 24.85 -7.16 -23.35
N ALA A 1091 25.66 -7.49 -24.37
CA ALA A 1091 25.48 -8.71 -25.17
C ALA A 1091 25.51 -9.99 -24.30
N ASN A 1092 26.45 -10.08 -23.36
CA ASN A 1092 26.58 -11.23 -22.46
C ASN A 1092 25.45 -11.34 -21.41
N CYS A 1093 24.95 -10.21 -20.90
CA CYS A 1093 23.80 -10.16 -19.98
C CYS A 1093 22.52 -10.66 -20.65
N ILE A 1094 22.27 -10.19 -21.88
CA ILE A 1094 21.12 -10.59 -22.69
C ILE A 1094 21.20 -12.08 -23.07
N GLN A 1095 22.38 -12.58 -23.48
CA GLN A 1095 22.57 -13.99 -23.79
C GLN A 1095 22.39 -14.90 -22.55
N CYS A 1096 22.77 -14.45 -21.36
CA CYS A 1096 22.57 -15.22 -20.13
C CYS A 1096 21.10 -15.29 -19.67
N ALA A 1097 20.32 -14.24 -19.94
CA ALA A 1097 18.88 -14.24 -19.73
C ALA A 1097 18.17 -15.20 -20.70
N LYS A 1098 18.66 -15.34 -21.94
CA LYS A 1098 18.18 -16.31 -22.93
C LYS A 1098 18.37 -17.76 -22.49
N ASP A 1099 19.54 -18.11 -21.99
CA ASP A 1099 19.89 -19.51 -21.76
C ASP A 1099 19.17 -20.15 -20.54
N ARG A 1100 18.35 -19.39 -19.78
CA ARG A 1100 17.71 -19.84 -18.53
C ARG A 1100 16.19 -19.63 -18.43
N VAL A 1101 15.48 -19.59 -19.56
CA VAL A 1101 14.05 -19.25 -19.66
C VAL A 1101 13.06 -20.20 -18.91
N ASN A 1102 13.50 -21.29 -18.26
CA ASN A 1102 12.58 -22.27 -17.63
C ASN A 1102 12.73 -22.52 -16.12
N VAL A 1103 13.46 -21.71 -15.32
CA VAL A 1103 13.52 -21.92 -13.85
C VAL A 1103 13.62 -20.59 -13.08
N PRO A 1104 12.62 -20.18 -12.26
CA PRO A 1104 12.59 -18.86 -11.62
C PRO A 1104 13.62 -18.62 -10.49
N SER A 1105 14.45 -19.59 -10.10
CA SER A 1105 15.24 -19.52 -8.86
C SER A 1105 16.76 -19.31 -9.01
N LEU A 1106 17.33 -19.12 -10.21
CA LEU A 1106 18.80 -19.07 -10.38
C LEU A 1106 19.31 -18.03 -11.40
N ILE A 1107 19.08 -16.74 -11.13
CA ILE A 1107 19.74 -15.62 -11.84
C ILE A 1107 21.09 -15.25 -11.18
N SER A 1108 21.34 -15.64 -9.92
CA SER A 1108 22.55 -15.27 -9.17
C SER A 1108 23.85 -15.98 -9.59
N THR A 1109 23.83 -16.85 -10.60
CA THR A 1109 25.00 -17.65 -11.01
C THR A 1109 25.46 -17.40 -12.44
N CYS A 1110 25.15 -16.25 -13.05
CA CYS A 1110 25.68 -15.91 -14.37
C CYS A 1110 27.18 -15.57 -14.29
N THR A 1111 28.04 -16.56 -14.54
CA THR A 1111 29.51 -16.48 -14.37
C THR A 1111 30.22 -15.60 -15.40
N THR A 1112 29.56 -15.18 -16.47
CA THR A 1112 30.16 -14.35 -17.53
C THR A 1112 30.20 -12.86 -17.17
N CYS A 1113 29.49 -12.42 -16.12
CA CYS A 1113 29.47 -11.02 -15.67
C CYS A 1113 30.46 -10.71 -14.54
N THR A 1114 31.28 -11.67 -14.08
CA THR A 1114 32.09 -11.55 -12.85
C THR A 1114 33.54 -11.05 -13.01
N LYS A 1115 33.92 -10.44 -14.14
CA LYS A 1115 35.23 -9.74 -14.23
C LYS A 1115 35.07 -8.28 -14.62
N GLY A 1116 34.70 -7.47 -13.63
CA GLY A 1116 34.78 -6.01 -13.64
C GLY A 1116 33.42 -5.31 -13.49
N GLY A 1117 32.98 -5.07 -12.26
CA GLY A 1117 31.82 -4.22 -11.96
C GLY A 1117 30.58 -4.97 -11.44
N THR A 1118 30.16 -4.59 -10.25
CA THR A 1118 29.19 -5.27 -9.36
C THR A 1118 27.74 -5.30 -9.86
N CYS A 1119 27.21 -6.50 -10.14
CA CYS A 1119 25.80 -6.83 -10.02
C CYS A 1119 25.66 -7.97 -9.01
N GLY A 1120 25.23 -7.65 -7.78
CA GLY A 1120 25.09 -8.64 -6.73
C GLY A 1120 24.70 -8.03 -5.38
N SER A 1121 23.53 -7.37 -5.30
CA SER A 1121 22.90 -7.07 -4.00
C SER A 1121 21.42 -6.71 -4.09
N TRP A 1122 20.63 -7.40 -4.91
CA TRP A 1122 19.17 -7.45 -4.74
C TRP A 1122 18.77 -8.93 -4.90
N PHE A 1123 18.20 -9.51 -3.84
CA PHE A 1123 17.88 -10.94 -3.63
C PHE A 1123 19.02 -11.89 -3.14
N GLY A 1124 19.13 -12.00 -1.80
CA GLY A 1124 19.48 -13.24 -1.08
C GLY A 1124 20.96 -13.60 -0.87
N ARG A 1125 21.49 -13.44 0.36
CA ARG A 1125 22.64 -14.24 0.84
C ARG A 1125 22.15 -15.43 1.69
N ARG A 1126 21.95 -16.59 1.05
CA ARG A 1126 22.18 -17.95 1.60
C ARG A 1126 22.75 -18.80 0.44
N ALA A 1127 23.75 -19.62 0.76
CA ALA A 1127 24.62 -20.43 -0.13
C ALA A 1127 25.71 -19.62 -0.87
N SER A 1128 27.02 -19.78 -0.66
CA SER A 1128 27.80 -20.94 -0.22
C SER A 1128 29.13 -20.52 0.46
N ARG A 1129 29.46 -21.16 1.60
CA ARG A 1129 30.84 -21.38 2.09
C ARG A 1129 30.98 -22.88 2.36
N ARG A 1130 31.01 -23.69 1.31
CA ARG A 1130 31.47 -25.09 1.30
C ARG A 1130 31.75 -25.49 -0.16
N ALA A 1131 32.89 -25.05 -0.70
CA ALA A 1131 33.58 -25.66 -1.84
C ALA A 1131 34.93 -24.97 -2.10
N SER A 1132 35.86 -25.07 -1.14
CA SER A 1132 37.30 -25.02 -1.41
C SER A 1132 38.06 -25.90 -0.40
N ARG A 1133 37.64 -27.18 -0.34
CA ARG A 1133 38.47 -28.36 -0.02
C ARG A 1133 37.82 -29.59 -0.68
N ARG A 1134 37.85 -29.61 -2.01
CA ARG A 1134 38.11 -30.74 -2.90
C ARG A 1134 38.11 -30.23 -4.32
#